data_AF-A0A7V2QK25-F1
#
_entry.id   AF-A0A7V2QK25-F1
#
_cell.length_a   1.000
_cell.length_b   1.000
_cell.length_c   1.000
_cell.angle_alpha   90.00
_cell.angle_beta   90.00
_cell.angle_gamma   90.00
#
_symmetry.space_group_name_H-M   'P 1'
#
loop_
_entity.id
_entity.type
_entity.pdbx_description
1 polymer ?
#
loop_
_entity_poly.entity_id
_entity_poly.type
_entity_poly.pdbx_seq_one_letter_code
_entity_poly.pdbx_strand_id
1 'polypeptide(L)'
;MLSSKKGHNRISHILRGFRSLWPVGRNEQGYVLPWVLIFTMVAGLVIVPFLNYMQAGVRASYSQTFTMQEFYAADSGLEDALHKIKSDYSATTQLAADIDIHDTTLSVDSSAVFPERGVFQIGTELIYYSSKTDTEFTGCDRGYGSSHAASHDSGALVTVNLPESVDDTWEYGIENINGSDVGISIKNRWVLTGLETDTNGTEPNAALVVIGHMMDMTTTQLSGDIDEDDTTIPVASTVLFLPASADSPRVIRIEEELVQYTGVTATEFTGCTRGFDDTLAATHAAGRTVTANEVTYKTDMTYDNSHGVIKIDRVGAWLPSGFDYVPGSSNVATELDDPIFSAATSIPVASTLLFPDSGVLAIEDELIYYDSKDSDVFEDCIRGYDGTVAADHLTAGVPVSAEPTQTAHHGGTALTWDIPTPCPSFEELPRPSSIGGGSQPTDEFPIKRMVTFRFSPAAEPSGIFAWIRTTRNDIYLSWDTASRAYEVVSVATDQTMGTRTAVQGYINTSKLTGRVNQVFGDARAIGNSLIRGDPVRRDELHTQSNAFIDSSHGNAIPDGAEVEMAYLYWSGWRNTPWDVTGYTVADLGPMVNQVVFNGTPATADRVQALPNKASGGGNHGWSFSCFKNVTSMLQPEQSADITLSPSTALDSVTVRNTGGYDLDLRVTVLSGPAGGYVTFDGQTISVGDYDDFGIQGEAQLTSGDVAGDYVVRLEVTGSNDEGTVDGTVIDSYSWTVDPASIDITLSTVENPPEATVTKITTAATIDITNNTPNAPPGPQNNITIDGTTVAPGDTLEDIWYNSANPSDTISGAADDRSYEVNITCSDGMVKIEYGSTSVIIGEPGSQTTNGEYTLGLLDSNRFVTEADLGDEWSHAAWSLIVIYSHPDEDARQLFLYDDYTNVGNYADNFPAGYLEFDIGGFLAPADFDGVMTCFIGEGDPHYAANSHAPEGDYIELNGYKLPRTGSPYDDPYDDPDGLNPQDNVWNGISSVPGIEGSGSGEGIDIDAFWIEEPVINQGDTSATLKLDSGIDIWNIVYIFLAFRTDPVTLNTGSDVAIINFSS
;
A
#
# COMPACT_ATOMS: atom_id res chain seq x y z
N MET A 1 -2.82 -19.46 -54.11
CA MET A 1 -3.46 -20.15 -55.26
C MET A 1 -2.52 -20.23 -56.46
N LEU A 2 -1.90 -21.40 -56.67
CA LEU A 2 -1.39 -21.81 -57.97
C LEU A 2 -2.53 -22.52 -58.71
N SER A 3 -2.88 -22.08 -59.91
CA SER A 3 -3.36 -22.91 -61.04
C SER A 3 -4.20 -22.08 -62.01
N SER A 4 -3.73 -21.90 -63.24
CA SER A 4 -4.55 -22.16 -64.43
C SER A 4 -3.69 -22.03 -65.70
N LYS A 5 -3.24 -23.18 -66.19
CA LYS A 5 -2.91 -23.37 -67.60
C LYS A 5 -4.22 -23.36 -68.40
N LYS A 6 -4.45 -22.34 -69.24
CA LYS A 6 -5.05 -22.45 -70.59
C LYS A 6 -5.24 -21.06 -71.20
N GLY A 7 -4.65 -20.82 -72.36
CA GLY A 7 -4.87 -19.57 -73.09
C GLY A 7 -3.93 -19.29 -74.28
N HIS A 8 -3.02 -20.18 -74.62
CA HIS A 8 -2.32 -20.13 -75.91
C HIS A 8 -3.32 -20.44 -77.02
N ASN A 9 -3.97 -19.43 -77.63
CA ASN A 9 -4.50 -19.46 -79.01
C ASN A 9 -5.17 -18.16 -79.53
N ARG A 10 -4.91 -16.96 -78.98
CA ARG A 10 -5.46 -15.70 -79.53
C ARG A 10 -4.44 -14.74 -80.20
N ILE A 11 -3.16 -15.08 -80.23
CA ILE A 11 -2.13 -14.21 -80.86
C ILE A 11 -1.94 -14.49 -82.36
N SER A 12 -2.46 -15.62 -82.88
CA SER A 12 -2.39 -15.92 -84.32
C SER A 12 -3.32 -15.06 -85.19
N HIS A 13 -4.31 -14.38 -84.59
CA HIS A 13 -5.22 -13.49 -85.32
C HIS A 13 -4.74 -12.03 -85.38
N ILE A 14 -3.97 -11.56 -84.40
CA ILE A 14 -3.41 -10.20 -84.42
C ILE A 14 -2.27 -10.09 -85.44
N LEU A 15 -1.49 -11.17 -85.62
CA LEU A 15 -0.40 -11.20 -86.60
C LEU A 15 -0.85 -11.39 -88.06
N ARG A 16 -2.13 -11.73 -88.32
CA ARG A 16 -2.67 -11.77 -89.69
C ARG A 16 -3.13 -10.41 -90.23
N GLY A 17 -3.45 -9.45 -89.36
CA GLY A 17 -3.82 -8.08 -89.75
C GLY A 17 -2.64 -7.23 -90.25
N PHE A 18 -1.42 -7.52 -89.79
CA PHE A 18 -0.23 -6.74 -90.17
C PHE A 18 0.29 -7.02 -91.59
N ARG A 19 -0.17 -8.08 -92.25
CA ARG A 19 0.22 -8.38 -93.65
C ARG A 19 -0.61 -7.62 -94.70
N SER A 20 -1.72 -6.98 -94.35
CA SER A 20 -2.55 -6.24 -95.32
C SER A 20 -2.21 -4.74 -95.43
N LEU A 21 -1.34 -4.22 -94.56
CA LEU A 21 -0.91 -2.81 -94.60
C LEU A 21 0.37 -2.57 -95.40
N TRP A 22 0.86 -3.57 -96.14
CA TRP A 22 2.10 -3.45 -96.89
C TRP A 22 1.98 -3.82 -98.38
N PRO A 23 1.47 -2.92 -99.25
CA PRO A 23 1.85 -2.95 -100.65
C PRO A 23 3.26 -2.33 -100.77
N VAL A 24 4.27 -3.17 -101.00
CA VAL A 24 5.59 -2.71 -101.49
C VAL A 24 5.40 -2.18 -102.92
N GLY A 25 5.07 -0.89 -103.05
CA GLY A 25 5.29 -0.12 -104.26
C GLY A 25 6.71 0.45 -104.22
N ARG A 26 7.62 -0.10 -105.03
CA ARG A 26 8.99 0.39 -105.18
C ARG A 26 8.99 1.80 -105.80
N ASN A 27 8.98 2.88 -105.00
CA ASN A 27 9.58 4.19 -105.36
C ASN A 27 9.36 5.32 -104.34
N GLU A 28 9.57 5.12 -103.04
CA GLU A 28 9.41 6.25 -102.10
C GLU A 28 10.58 6.39 -101.12
N GLN A 29 11.66 7.02 -101.57
CA GLN A 29 12.74 7.55 -100.71
C GLN A 29 12.29 8.79 -99.88
N GLY A 30 11.01 9.17 -99.92
CA GLY A 30 10.47 10.38 -99.28
C GLY A 30 9.78 10.21 -97.92
N TYR A 31 9.44 8.98 -97.48
CA TYR A 31 8.63 8.78 -96.26
C TYR A 31 9.43 8.49 -94.99
N VAL A 32 10.75 8.33 -95.07
CA VAL A 32 11.60 8.11 -93.89
C VAL A 32 11.49 9.28 -92.92
N LEU A 33 11.49 10.52 -93.42
CA LEU A 33 11.40 11.71 -92.58
C LEU A 33 10.02 11.84 -91.88
N PRO A 34 8.87 11.69 -92.55
CA PRO A 34 7.57 11.62 -91.88
C PRO A 34 7.48 10.53 -90.81
N TRP A 35 7.99 9.33 -91.08
CA TRP A 35 7.97 8.25 -90.10
C TRP A 35 8.88 8.53 -88.91
N VAL A 36 10.08 9.06 -89.13
CA VAL A 36 10.97 9.50 -88.05
C VAL A 36 10.28 10.57 -87.22
N LEU A 37 9.67 11.60 -87.83
CA LEU A 37 8.95 12.64 -87.10
C LEU A 37 7.75 12.10 -86.31
N ILE A 38 6.98 11.18 -86.86
CA ILE A 38 5.87 10.52 -86.15
C ILE A 38 6.41 9.71 -84.97
N PHE A 39 7.47 8.91 -85.15
CA PHE A 39 8.07 8.16 -84.05
C PHE A 39 8.69 9.08 -83.00
N THR A 40 9.31 10.19 -83.38
CA THR A 40 9.84 11.18 -82.44
C THR A 40 8.71 11.89 -81.68
N MET A 41 7.60 12.21 -82.35
CA MET A 41 6.44 12.84 -81.73
C MET A 41 5.72 11.87 -80.78
N VAL A 42 5.53 10.61 -81.18
CA VAL A 42 4.97 9.56 -80.32
C VAL A 42 5.91 9.24 -79.16
N ALA A 43 7.22 9.17 -79.39
CA ALA A 43 8.21 9.02 -78.33
C ALA A 43 8.15 10.18 -77.33
N GLY A 44 8.06 11.43 -77.81
CA GLY A 44 7.91 12.60 -76.94
C GLY A 44 6.61 12.62 -76.15
N LEU A 45 5.49 12.20 -76.76
CA LEU A 45 4.17 12.18 -76.13
C LEU A 45 3.95 11.00 -75.19
N VAL A 46 4.67 9.88 -75.35
CA VAL A 46 4.47 8.67 -74.54
C VAL A 46 5.60 8.45 -73.55
N ILE A 47 6.86 8.56 -73.98
CA ILE A 47 8.01 8.20 -73.13
C ILE A 47 8.19 9.24 -72.02
N VAL A 48 8.06 10.53 -72.31
CA VAL A 48 8.27 11.58 -71.30
C VAL A 48 7.20 11.53 -70.20
N PRO A 49 5.88 11.46 -70.50
CA PRO A 49 4.87 11.29 -69.45
C PRO A 49 5.00 9.97 -68.69
N PHE A 50 5.39 8.88 -69.37
CA PHE A 50 5.59 7.58 -68.71
C PHE A 50 6.78 7.62 -67.73
N LEU A 51 7.90 8.24 -68.10
CA LEU A 51 9.04 8.43 -67.20
C LEU A 51 8.67 9.31 -66.00
N ASN A 52 7.91 10.39 -66.22
CA ASN A 52 7.41 11.23 -65.13
C ASN A 52 6.45 10.46 -64.21
N TYR A 53 5.58 9.61 -64.75
CA TYR A 53 4.70 8.75 -63.96
C TYR A 53 5.47 7.71 -63.15
N MET A 54 6.48 7.05 -63.74
CA MET A 54 7.35 6.14 -62.99
C MET A 54 8.13 6.86 -61.90
N GLN A 55 8.65 8.07 -62.16
CA GLN A 55 9.34 8.86 -61.14
C GLN A 55 8.42 9.27 -60.00
N ALA A 56 7.17 9.64 -60.31
CA ALA A 56 6.15 9.94 -59.30
C ALA A 56 5.78 8.70 -58.47
N GLY A 57 5.60 7.54 -59.11
CA GLY A 57 5.31 6.27 -58.44
C GLY A 57 6.45 5.82 -57.52
N VAL A 58 7.70 5.95 -57.96
CA VAL A 58 8.88 5.67 -57.13
C VAL A 58 8.94 6.62 -55.94
N ARG A 59 8.74 7.93 -56.13
CA ARG A 59 8.71 8.91 -55.02
C ARG A 59 7.59 8.63 -54.02
N ALA A 60 6.40 8.29 -54.50
CA ALA A 60 5.27 7.94 -53.63
C ALA A 60 5.54 6.65 -52.82
N SER A 61 6.12 5.63 -53.45
CA SER A 61 6.52 4.40 -52.76
C SER A 61 7.59 4.65 -51.71
N TYR A 62 8.62 5.43 -52.02
CA TYR A 62 9.64 5.83 -51.05
C TYR A 62 9.02 6.60 -49.89
N SER A 63 8.17 7.59 -50.16
CA SER A 63 7.48 8.38 -49.13
C SER A 63 6.64 7.50 -48.19
N GLN A 64 5.89 6.53 -48.72
CA GLN A 64 5.09 5.62 -47.89
C GLN A 64 5.97 4.73 -47.00
N THR A 65 7.08 4.20 -47.53
CA THR A 65 8.00 3.37 -46.75
C THR A 65 8.67 4.15 -45.63
N PHE A 66 9.14 5.38 -45.89
CA PHE A 66 9.74 6.23 -44.86
C PHE A 66 8.74 6.58 -43.76
N THR A 67 7.54 7.04 -44.12
CA THR A 67 6.50 7.34 -43.11
C THR A 67 6.15 6.11 -42.27
N MET A 68 6.07 4.93 -42.88
CA MET A 68 5.79 3.70 -42.13
C MET A 68 6.95 3.30 -41.20
N GLN A 69 8.20 3.49 -41.61
CA GLN A 69 9.38 3.27 -40.75
C GLN A 69 9.42 4.23 -39.57
N GLU A 70 9.08 5.51 -39.77
CA GLU A 70 8.97 6.50 -38.70
C GLU A 70 7.86 6.15 -37.70
N PHE A 71 6.69 5.68 -38.19
CA PHE A 71 5.62 5.19 -37.31
C PHE A 71 6.10 3.99 -36.48
N TYR A 72 6.75 3.00 -37.09
CA TYR A 72 7.33 1.87 -36.34
C TYR A 72 8.37 2.32 -35.31
N ALA A 73 9.17 3.34 -35.62
CA ALA A 73 10.16 3.87 -34.68
C ALA A 73 9.49 4.57 -33.48
N ALA A 74 8.45 5.38 -33.74
CA ALA A 74 7.68 6.02 -32.67
C ALA A 74 6.94 4.99 -31.81
N ASP A 75 6.33 3.98 -32.43
CA ASP A 75 5.65 2.86 -31.76
C ASP A 75 6.61 2.08 -30.85
N SER A 76 7.84 1.82 -31.32
CA SER A 76 8.88 1.16 -30.51
C SER A 76 9.22 1.94 -29.24
N GLY A 77 9.20 3.27 -29.27
CA GLY A 77 9.38 4.10 -28.07
C GLY A 77 8.21 4.03 -27.09
N LEU A 78 7.00 3.76 -27.59
CA LEU A 78 5.81 3.55 -26.78
C LEU A 78 5.86 2.19 -26.06
N GLU A 79 6.28 1.14 -26.76
CA GLU A 79 6.51 -0.19 -26.19
C GLU A 79 7.64 -0.20 -25.13
N ASP A 80 8.72 0.54 -25.39
CA ASP A 80 9.81 0.69 -24.41
C ASP A 80 9.37 1.44 -23.15
N ALA A 81 8.54 2.48 -23.29
CA ALA A 81 7.92 3.17 -22.16
C ALA A 81 6.96 2.27 -21.39
N LEU A 82 6.13 1.49 -22.09
CA LEU A 82 5.23 0.51 -21.49
C LEU A 82 5.99 -0.52 -20.66
N HIS A 83 7.10 -1.03 -21.18
CA HIS A 83 7.93 -1.95 -20.44
C HIS A 83 8.48 -1.34 -19.15
N LYS A 84 9.01 -0.11 -19.22
CA LYS A 84 9.56 0.62 -18.06
C LYS A 84 8.49 0.97 -17.02
N ILE A 85 7.29 1.35 -17.47
CA ILE A 85 6.16 1.64 -16.61
C ILE A 85 5.71 0.35 -15.88
N LYS A 86 5.59 -0.76 -16.61
CA LYS A 86 5.20 -2.07 -16.03
C LYS A 86 6.25 -2.64 -15.08
N SER A 87 7.54 -2.38 -15.31
CA SER A 87 8.62 -2.87 -14.47
C SER A 87 8.90 -1.99 -13.24
N ASP A 88 8.10 -0.94 -13.03
CA ASP A 88 8.41 0.17 -12.11
C ASP A 88 9.87 0.64 -12.19
N TYR A 89 10.26 1.03 -13.40
CA TYR A 89 11.65 1.32 -13.70
C TYR A 89 12.25 2.37 -12.75
N SER A 90 13.33 1.97 -12.09
CA SER A 90 14.24 2.85 -11.36
C SER A 90 15.68 2.56 -11.75
N ALA A 91 16.53 3.59 -11.72
CA ALA A 91 17.96 3.46 -11.93
C ALA A 91 18.72 4.33 -10.95
N THR A 92 19.79 3.78 -10.37
CA THR A 92 20.64 4.50 -9.42
C THR A 92 22.12 4.33 -9.73
N THR A 93 22.91 5.37 -9.43
CA THR A 93 24.37 5.33 -9.35
C THR A 93 24.81 6.40 -8.34
N GLN A 94 26.11 6.48 -8.02
CA GLN A 94 26.66 7.57 -7.23
C GLN A 94 27.60 8.44 -8.07
N LEU A 95 27.72 9.71 -7.68
CA LEU A 95 28.78 10.58 -8.18
C LEU A 95 30.15 10.07 -7.73
N ALA A 96 31.08 9.96 -8.66
CA ALA A 96 32.46 9.56 -8.38
C ALA A 96 33.36 10.75 -8.00
N ALA A 97 32.85 11.97 -8.09
CA ALA A 97 33.54 13.22 -7.72
C ALA A 97 32.52 14.32 -7.39
N ASP A 98 32.97 15.32 -6.62
CA ASP A 98 32.20 16.54 -6.34
C ASP A 98 31.90 17.30 -7.65
N ILE A 99 30.74 17.94 -7.73
CA ILE A 99 30.30 18.74 -8.88
C ILE A 99 29.80 20.12 -8.44
N ASP A 100 30.01 21.15 -9.28
CA ASP A 100 29.47 22.50 -9.11
C ASP A 100 28.39 22.83 -10.15
N ILE A 101 27.75 24.00 -10.02
CA ILE A 101 26.61 24.41 -10.87
C ILE A 101 26.93 24.60 -12.37
N HIS A 102 28.20 24.61 -12.76
CA HIS A 102 28.66 24.82 -14.15
C HIS A 102 29.13 23.53 -14.83
N ASP A 103 29.16 22.40 -14.12
CA ASP A 103 29.63 21.15 -14.69
C ASP A 103 28.69 20.64 -15.79
N THR A 104 29.31 20.33 -16.94
CA THR A 104 28.64 19.80 -18.15
C THR A 104 29.00 18.34 -18.43
N THR A 105 29.81 17.72 -17.56
CA THR A 105 30.17 16.31 -17.58
C THR A 105 30.27 15.83 -16.15
N LEU A 106 29.56 14.75 -15.82
CA LEU A 106 29.41 14.23 -14.46
C LEU A 106 29.96 12.79 -14.42
N SER A 107 30.98 12.55 -13.60
CA SER A 107 31.57 11.22 -13.41
C SER A 107 30.77 10.41 -12.39
N VAL A 108 30.47 9.15 -12.70
CA VAL A 108 29.67 8.25 -11.88
C VAL A 108 30.27 6.85 -11.83
N ASP A 109 29.86 6.05 -10.84
CA ASP A 109 30.31 4.66 -10.72
C ASP A 109 29.93 3.80 -11.93
N SER A 110 28.68 3.92 -12.40
CA SER A 110 28.25 3.30 -13.64
C SER A 110 27.03 3.99 -14.25
N SER A 111 27.02 4.14 -15.57
CA SER A 111 25.83 4.62 -16.32
C SER A 111 25.10 3.49 -17.07
N ALA A 112 25.50 2.23 -16.87
CA ALA A 112 25.11 1.11 -17.73
C ALA A 112 23.58 0.92 -17.81
N VAL A 113 22.89 1.11 -16.68
CA VAL A 113 21.43 0.95 -16.57
C VAL A 113 20.65 2.17 -17.05
N PHE A 114 21.29 3.33 -17.26
CA PHE A 114 20.62 4.55 -17.71
C PHE A 114 20.43 4.57 -19.24
N PRO A 115 19.36 5.22 -19.75
CA PRO A 115 19.17 5.45 -21.19
C PRO A 115 20.36 6.17 -21.85
N GLU A 116 20.46 6.14 -23.19
CA GLU A 116 21.56 6.81 -23.91
C GLU A 116 21.54 8.34 -23.74
N ARG A 117 20.35 8.91 -23.54
CA ARG A 117 20.11 10.30 -23.15
C ARG A 117 18.86 10.39 -22.28
N GLY A 118 18.79 11.36 -21.38
CA GLY A 118 17.58 11.58 -20.59
C GLY A 118 17.77 12.52 -19.42
N VAL A 119 16.82 12.48 -18.49
CA VAL A 119 16.82 13.28 -17.26
C VAL A 119 17.00 12.35 -16.06
N PHE A 120 17.85 12.75 -15.11
CA PHE A 120 17.98 12.15 -13.79
C PHE A 120 17.91 13.22 -12.69
N GLN A 121 17.79 12.78 -11.44
CA GLN A 121 17.69 13.60 -10.25
C GLN A 121 18.86 13.37 -9.29
N ILE A 122 19.38 14.46 -8.70
CA ILE A 122 20.28 14.44 -7.54
C ILE A 122 19.72 15.40 -6.49
N GLY A 123 19.36 14.88 -5.31
CA GLY A 123 18.64 15.68 -4.31
C GLY A 123 17.32 16.21 -4.90
N THR A 124 17.19 17.53 -5.05
CA THR A 124 16.02 18.19 -5.68
C THR A 124 16.31 18.75 -7.09
N GLU A 125 17.52 18.54 -7.62
CA GLU A 125 17.90 19.03 -8.94
C GLU A 125 17.64 17.98 -10.02
N LEU A 126 16.94 18.38 -11.09
CA LEU A 126 16.84 17.62 -12.34
C LEU A 126 17.95 18.04 -13.32
N ILE A 127 18.58 17.06 -13.96
CA ILE A 127 19.68 17.27 -14.89
C ILE A 127 19.43 16.47 -16.17
N TYR A 128 19.44 17.14 -17.32
CA TYR A 128 19.38 16.48 -18.62
C TYR A 128 20.79 16.16 -19.11
N TYR A 129 21.02 14.96 -19.66
CA TYR A 129 22.28 14.59 -20.33
C TYR A 129 22.00 14.15 -21.77
N SER A 130 22.88 14.55 -22.69
CA SER A 130 22.70 14.30 -24.13
C SER A 130 23.43 13.06 -24.64
N SER A 131 24.40 12.54 -23.88
CA SER A 131 25.09 11.27 -24.16
C SER A 131 25.79 10.73 -22.91
N LYS A 132 26.20 9.46 -22.93
CA LYS A 132 26.95 8.81 -21.84
C LYS A 132 28.15 7.98 -22.31
N THR A 133 29.06 7.71 -21.39
CA THR A 133 30.06 6.62 -21.44
C THR A 133 29.80 5.66 -20.27
N ASP A 134 30.51 4.54 -20.14
CA ASP A 134 30.32 3.57 -19.05
C ASP A 134 30.33 4.19 -17.64
N THR A 135 31.03 5.32 -17.45
CA THR A 135 31.25 5.98 -16.15
C THR A 135 31.03 7.50 -16.18
N GLU A 136 30.45 8.07 -17.24
CA GLU A 136 30.22 9.52 -17.33
C GLU A 136 28.90 9.85 -18.02
N PHE A 137 28.19 10.87 -17.51
CA PHE A 137 27.16 11.58 -18.25
C PHE A 137 27.77 12.84 -18.88
N THR A 138 27.46 13.10 -20.14
CA THR A 138 28.09 14.17 -20.93
C THR A 138 27.05 15.08 -21.58
N GLY A 139 27.46 16.34 -21.81
CA GLY A 139 26.58 17.37 -22.33
C GLY A 139 25.39 17.61 -21.40
N CYS A 140 25.70 17.70 -20.10
CA CYS A 140 24.71 17.91 -19.06
C CYS A 140 24.20 19.35 -19.05
N ASP A 141 22.87 19.50 -18.96
CA ASP A 141 22.16 20.76 -18.75
C ASP A 141 21.57 20.75 -17.34
N ARG A 142 22.05 21.68 -16.51
CA ARG A 142 21.80 21.76 -15.05
C ARG A 142 20.55 22.59 -14.78
N GLY A 143 19.80 22.27 -13.72
CA GLY A 143 18.54 22.97 -13.43
C GLY A 143 17.45 22.70 -14.47
N TYR A 144 17.38 21.48 -15.00
CA TYR A 144 16.44 21.09 -16.05
C TYR A 144 14.99 21.18 -15.56
N GLY A 145 14.04 21.43 -16.46
CA GLY A 145 12.61 21.39 -16.11
C GLY A 145 12.16 22.45 -15.08
N SER A 146 12.93 23.53 -14.90
CA SER A 146 12.73 24.56 -13.85
C SER A 146 13.23 24.18 -12.44
N SER A 147 14.01 23.12 -12.30
CA SER A 147 14.74 22.87 -11.05
C SER A 147 15.91 23.85 -10.89
N HIS A 148 16.52 23.90 -9.70
CA HIS A 148 17.66 24.79 -9.42
C HIS A 148 18.98 24.01 -9.47
N ALA A 149 19.98 24.54 -10.19
CA ALA A 149 21.31 23.95 -10.21
C ALA A 149 22.00 24.09 -8.84
N ALA A 150 22.51 22.99 -8.29
CA ALA A 150 23.18 22.94 -6.98
C ALA A 150 24.57 22.28 -7.07
N SER A 151 25.45 22.53 -6.10
CA SER A 151 26.66 21.70 -5.93
C SER A 151 26.30 20.41 -5.20
N HIS A 152 26.95 19.30 -5.57
CA HIS A 152 26.75 18.00 -4.92
C HIS A 152 28.10 17.33 -4.67
N ASP A 153 28.23 16.66 -3.53
CA ASP A 153 29.47 15.99 -3.14
C ASP A 153 29.59 14.60 -3.78
N SER A 154 30.81 14.09 -3.88
CA SER A 154 31.09 12.70 -4.25
C SER A 154 30.32 11.74 -3.34
N GLY A 155 29.74 10.69 -3.93
CA GLY A 155 28.85 9.75 -3.24
C GLY A 155 27.37 10.17 -3.25
N ALA A 156 27.03 11.38 -3.70
CA ALA A 156 25.63 11.78 -3.87
C ALA A 156 24.90 10.83 -4.84
N LEU A 157 23.66 10.48 -4.48
CA LEU A 157 22.85 9.52 -5.22
C LEU A 157 22.27 10.16 -6.47
N VAL A 158 22.58 9.58 -7.62
CA VAL A 158 21.97 9.89 -8.92
C VAL A 158 20.84 8.90 -9.14
N THR A 159 19.63 9.40 -9.33
CA THR A 159 18.43 8.56 -9.39
C THR A 159 17.56 8.90 -10.59
N VAL A 160 16.87 7.89 -11.12
CA VAL A 160 15.77 8.02 -12.06
C VAL A 160 14.64 7.19 -11.52
N ASN A 161 13.46 7.80 -11.38
CA ASN A 161 12.22 7.15 -11.01
C ASN A 161 11.13 7.56 -12.01
N LEU A 162 10.08 6.74 -12.13
CA LEU A 162 8.88 7.15 -12.84
C LEU A 162 8.25 8.39 -12.16
N PRO A 163 7.63 9.31 -12.93
CA PRO A 163 6.94 10.45 -12.37
C PRO A 163 5.93 10.05 -11.30
N GLU A 164 5.97 10.72 -10.15
CA GLU A 164 5.07 10.46 -9.03
C GLU A 164 3.95 11.49 -8.96
N SER A 165 4.27 12.78 -9.12
CA SER A 165 3.27 13.84 -9.18
C SER A 165 2.68 13.97 -10.58
N VAL A 166 1.40 14.36 -10.67
CA VAL A 166 0.69 14.66 -11.93
C VAL A 166 1.31 15.80 -12.76
N ASP A 167 2.21 16.57 -12.16
CA ASP A 167 2.98 17.61 -12.84
C ASP A 167 4.37 17.14 -13.31
N ASP A 168 4.86 16.02 -12.78
CA ASP A 168 6.19 15.51 -13.09
C ASP A 168 6.25 14.88 -14.47
N THR A 169 7.37 15.06 -15.14
CA THR A 169 7.63 14.48 -16.46
C THR A 169 9.03 13.91 -16.49
N TRP A 170 9.15 12.65 -16.92
CA TRP A 170 10.42 12.00 -17.18
C TRP A 170 10.65 11.90 -18.68
N GLU A 171 11.82 12.37 -19.13
CA GLU A 171 12.19 12.40 -20.54
C GLU A 171 13.48 11.61 -20.79
N TYR A 172 13.48 10.80 -21.84
CA TYR A 172 14.65 10.05 -22.30
C TYR A 172 14.59 9.79 -23.80
N GLY A 173 15.61 9.17 -24.38
CA GLY A 173 15.53 8.76 -25.78
C GLY A 173 16.38 7.57 -26.17
N ILE A 174 16.01 7.04 -27.33
CA ILE A 174 16.62 5.86 -27.96
C ILE A 174 17.17 6.31 -29.32
N GLU A 175 18.41 5.95 -29.62
CA GLU A 175 19.05 6.34 -30.88
C GLU A 175 18.86 5.29 -31.97
N ASN A 176 18.82 5.76 -33.23
CA ASN A 176 18.97 4.93 -34.42
C ASN A 176 17.94 3.80 -34.62
N ILE A 177 16.68 3.98 -34.21
CA ILE A 177 15.59 3.05 -34.52
C ILE A 177 15.10 3.31 -35.94
N ASN A 178 15.37 2.36 -36.85
CA ASN A 178 15.04 2.48 -38.28
C ASN A 178 15.57 3.77 -38.96
N GLY A 179 16.66 4.37 -38.45
CA GLY A 179 17.22 5.63 -38.97
C GLY A 179 16.63 6.90 -38.35
N SER A 180 15.80 6.77 -37.31
CA SER A 180 15.24 7.86 -36.53
C SER A 180 15.74 7.85 -35.09
N ASP A 181 15.91 9.04 -34.51
CA ASP A 181 16.09 9.19 -33.07
C ASP A 181 14.73 9.35 -32.41
N VAL A 182 14.48 8.56 -31.36
CA VAL A 182 13.21 8.53 -30.66
C VAL A 182 13.37 9.30 -29.34
N GLY A 183 12.54 10.32 -29.13
CA GLY A 183 12.41 11.01 -27.85
C GLY A 183 11.12 10.58 -27.18
N ILE A 184 11.18 10.21 -25.91
CA ILE A 184 10.07 9.67 -25.13
C ILE A 184 9.87 10.58 -23.92
N SER A 185 8.62 10.94 -23.67
CA SER A 185 8.18 11.69 -22.50
C SER A 185 7.11 10.86 -21.79
N ILE A 186 7.34 10.57 -20.52
CA ILE A 186 6.40 9.90 -19.62
C ILE A 186 5.94 10.96 -18.60
N LYS A 187 4.63 11.15 -18.48
CA LYS A 187 4.05 12.11 -17.54
C LYS A 187 2.93 11.42 -16.76
N ASN A 188 2.94 11.52 -15.42
CA ASN A 188 1.76 11.12 -14.65
C ASN A 188 0.62 12.11 -14.95
N ARG A 189 -0.58 11.62 -15.22
CA ARG A 189 -1.74 12.43 -15.60
C ARG A 189 -2.94 12.04 -14.78
N TRP A 190 -3.76 13.05 -14.50
CA TRP A 190 -5.11 12.78 -14.03
C TRP A 190 -5.96 12.18 -15.17
N VAL A 191 -6.27 10.90 -15.04
CA VAL A 191 -6.97 10.12 -16.08
C VAL A 191 -8.39 10.62 -16.37
N LEU A 192 -9.04 11.29 -15.42
CA LEU A 192 -10.37 11.87 -15.57
C LEU A 192 -10.35 13.29 -16.14
N THR A 193 -9.19 13.87 -16.49
CA THR A 193 -9.14 15.19 -17.15
C THR A 193 -10.11 15.21 -18.34
N GLY A 194 -11.03 16.17 -18.35
CA GLY A 194 -12.06 16.32 -19.40
C GLY A 194 -13.35 15.53 -19.17
N LEU A 195 -13.34 14.54 -18.27
CA LEU A 195 -14.56 13.88 -17.75
C LEU A 195 -15.02 14.52 -16.43
N GLU A 196 -14.06 14.87 -15.56
CA GLU A 196 -14.25 15.63 -14.32
C GLU A 196 -13.34 16.89 -14.33
N THR A 197 -13.47 17.78 -13.34
CA THR A 197 -12.64 19.01 -13.22
C THR A 197 -11.38 18.86 -12.36
N ASP A 198 -10.20 19.20 -12.89
CA ASP A 198 -8.89 19.00 -12.23
C ASP A 198 -8.79 19.80 -10.90
N THR A 199 -9.51 20.92 -10.81
CA THR A 199 -9.59 21.76 -9.60
C THR A 199 -10.16 21.03 -8.39
N ASN A 200 -10.97 19.99 -8.61
CA ASN A 200 -11.66 19.30 -7.55
C ASN A 200 -11.00 17.95 -7.18
N GLY A 201 -9.78 17.71 -7.65
CA GLY A 201 -8.91 16.66 -7.11
C GLY A 201 -8.01 16.00 -8.15
N THR A 202 -6.71 15.99 -7.90
CA THR A 202 -5.71 15.13 -8.55
C THR A 202 -5.28 13.97 -7.65
N GLU A 203 -5.75 13.98 -6.39
CA GLU A 203 -5.48 13.00 -5.34
C GLU A 203 -6.80 12.72 -4.60
N PRO A 204 -7.02 11.49 -4.11
CA PRO A 204 -8.23 11.13 -3.42
C PRO A 204 -8.26 11.67 -1.98
N ASN A 205 -9.46 11.88 -1.45
CA ASN A 205 -9.64 12.41 -0.10
C ASN A 205 -9.42 11.32 0.97
N ALA A 206 -8.75 11.65 2.08
CA ALA A 206 -8.47 10.67 3.14
C ALA A 206 -9.73 10.14 3.86
N ALA A 207 -10.81 10.93 3.94
CA ALA A 207 -12.06 10.56 4.63
C ALA A 207 -12.93 9.57 3.83
N LEU A 208 -12.88 9.66 2.50
CA LEU A 208 -13.61 8.80 1.58
C LEU A 208 -12.60 8.13 0.66
N VAL A 209 -12.37 6.84 0.84
CA VAL A 209 -11.42 6.07 0.05
C VAL A 209 -12.17 5.16 -0.91
N VAL A 210 -11.71 5.07 -2.15
CA VAL A 210 -12.22 4.16 -3.17
C VAL A 210 -11.12 3.19 -3.53
N ILE A 211 -11.46 1.92 -3.69
CA ILE A 211 -10.49 0.90 -4.09
C ILE A 211 -11.14 0.01 -5.13
N GLY A 212 -10.46 -0.11 -6.27
CA GLY A 212 -10.78 -1.09 -7.28
C GLY A 212 -10.07 -2.41 -7.02
N HIS A 213 -10.78 -3.54 -7.05
CA HIS A 213 -10.10 -4.83 -7.14
C HIS A 213 -10.83 -5.79 -8.08
N MET A 214 -10.00 -6.59 -8.70
CA MET A 214 -10.39 -7.75 -9.47
C MET A 214 -10.84 -8.84 -8.49
N MET A 215 -12.06 -9.34 -8.66
CA MET A 215 -12.49 -10.57 -8.00
C MET A 215 -12.07 -11.76 -8.87
N ASP A 216 -11.90 -12.92 -8.24
CA ASP A 216 -11.56 -14.13 -8.99
C ASP A 216 -12.58 -14.45 -10.08
N MET A 217 -12.06 -15.00 -11.17
CA MET A 217 -12.89 -15.53 -12.24
C MET A 217 -13.79 -16.61 -11.67
N THR A 218 -15.08 -16.54 -12.00
CA THR A 218 -16.02 -17.57 -11.58
C THR A 218 -15.57 -18.94 -12.10
N THR A 219 -15.42 -19.92 -11.20
CA THR A 219 -15.04 -21.29 -11.57
C THR A 219 -16.08 -22.33 -11.16
N THR A 220 -16.01 -23.49 -11.81
CA THR A 220 -16.67 -24.74 -11.43
C THR A 220 -15.77 -25.88 -11.89
N GLN A 221 -16.15 -27.13 -11.64
CA GLN A 221 -15.41 -28.30 -12.11
C GLN A 221 -16.28 -29.18 -12.99
N LEU A 222 -15.68 -29.80 -14.00
CA LEU A 222 -16.34 -30.83 -14.80
C LEU A 222 -16.80 -31.99 -13.91
N SER A 223 -18.07 -32.36 -13.99
CA SER A 223 -18.63 -33.50 -13.26
C SER A 223 -18.57 -34.81 -14.06
N GLY A 224 -18.15 -34.75 -15.33
CA GLY A 224 -17.92 -35.88 -16.22
C GLY A 224 -16.89 -35.56 -17.30
N ASP A 225 -16.35 -36.61 -17.94
CA ASP A 225 -15.47 -36.47 -19.10
C ASP A 225 -16.26 -35.89 -20.30
N ILE A 226 -15.60 -35.07 -21.14
CA ILE A 226 -16.15 -34.49 -22.37
C ILE A 226 -15.20 -34.70 -23.56
N ASP A 227 -15.73 -34.81 -24.77
CA ASP A 227 -14.99 -34.95 -26.04
C ASP A 227 -15.21 -33.77 -27.01
N GLU A 228 -14.58 -33.79 -28.18
CA GLU A 228 -14.60 -32.66 -29.14
C GLU A 228 -15.99 -32.35 -29.76
N ASP A 229 -16.94 -33.30 -29.68
CA ASP A 229 -18.26 -33.20 -30.30
C ASP A 229 -19.38 -32.81 -29.30
N ASP A 230 -19.08 -32.76 -28.01
CA ASP A 230 -20.08 -32.51 -26.97
C ASP A 230 -20.70 -31.10 -27.07
N THR A 231 -22.04 -31.07 -27.13
CA THR A 231 -22.86 -29.83 -27.16
C THR A 231 -23.46 -29.47 -25.79
N THR A 232 -23.12 -30.24 -24.76
CA THR A 232 -23.53 -30.02 -23.36
C THR A 232 -22.35 -30.35 -22.47
N ILE A 233 -22.01 -29.46 -21.54
CA ILE A 233 -20.85 -29.60 -20.65
C ILE A 233 -21.34 -29.81 -19.21
N PRO A 234 -21.14 -31.00 -18.61
CA PRO A 234 -21.57 -31.30 -17.25
C PRO A 234 -20.58 -30.74 -16.23
N VAL A 235 -21.10 -30.02 -15.24
CA VAL A 235 -20.32 -29.37 -14.18
C VAL A 235 -20.91 -29.62 -12.79
N ALA A 236 -20.16 -29.28 -11.74
CA ALA A 236 -20.61 -29.39 -10.36
C ALA A 236 -21.76 -28.41 -10.04
N SER A 237 -21.67 -27.19 -10.56
CA SER A 237 -22.67 -26.13 -10.40
C SER A 237 -22.48 -25.04 -11.46
N THR A 238 -23.58 -24.39 -11.86
CA THR A 238 -23.59 -23.20 -12.72
C THR A 238 -24.04 -21.92 -11.99
N VAL A 239 -24.32 -22.00 -10.68
CA VAL A 239 -24.99 -20.93 -9.89
C VAL A 239 -24.32 -19.56 -10.00
N LEU A 240 -22.99 -19.50 -10.15
CA LEU A 240 -22.23 -18.25 -10.23
C LEU A 240 -21.98 -17.76 -11.67
N PHE A 241 -22.35 -18.55 -12.68
CA PHE A 241 -22.22 -18.21 -14.09
C PHE A 241 -23.44 -17.42 -14.55
N LEU A 242 -23.23 -16.39 -15.38
CA LEU A 242 -24.35 -15.65 -15.93
C LEU A 242 -25.19 -16.56 -16.84
N PRO A 243 -26.53 -16.39 -16.84
CA PRO A 243 -27.37 -17.02 -17.83
C PRO A 243 -26.93 -16.59 -19.25
N ALA A 244 -27.23 -17.47 -20.21
CA ALA A 244 -26.91 -17.28 -21.61
C ALA A 244 -28.12 -17.68 -22.46
N SER A 245 -28.24 -17.05 -23.63
CA SER A 245 -29.25 -17.39 -24.64
C SER A 245 -28.62 -17.41 -26.04
N ALA A 246 -29.39 -17.80 -27.05
CA ALA A 246 -28.92 -17.82 -28.42
C ALA A 246 -28.61 -16.41 -28.97
N ASP A 247 -29.29 -15.39 -28.45
CA ASP A 247 -29.12 -13.99 -28.84
C ASP A 247 -28.05 -13.27 -28.01
N SER A 248 -27.71 -13.80 -26.82
CA SER A 248 -26.63 -13.33 -25.94
C SER A 248 -25.82 -14.53 -25.40
N PRO A 249 -24.98 -15.15 -26.25
CA PRO A 249 -24.18 -16.30 -25.83
C PRO A 249 -23.05 -15.88 -24.89
N ARG A 250 -22.66 -16.78 -24.00
CA ARG A 250 -21.55 -16.58 -23.05
C ARG A 250 -20.42 -17.54 -23.36
N VAL A 251 -19.24 -17.28 -22.80
CA VAL A 251 -18.04 -18.08 -23.05
C VAL A 251 -17.47 -18.58 -21.73
N ILE A 252 -17.11 -19.86 -21.69
CA ILE A 252 -16.29 -20.48 -20.64
C ILE A 252 -14.96 -20.92 -21.23
N ARG A 253 -13.95 -21.06 -20.37
CA ARG A 253 -12.64 -21.60 -20.70
C ARG A 253 -12.41 -22.91 -19.96
N ILE A 254 -11.87 -23.90 -20.66
CA ILE A 254 -11.39 -25.16 -20.09
C ILE A 254 -9.98 -25.36 -20.63
N GLU A 255 -8.98 -25.22 -19.77
CA GLU A 255 -7.57 -25.18 -20.18
C GLU A 255 -7.31 -24.09 -21.24
N GLU A 256 -6.89 -24.46 -22.45
CA GLU A 256 -6.68 -23.57 -23.60
C GLU A 256 -7.91 -23.46 -24.52
N GLU A 257 -8.98 -24.21 -24.27
CA GLU A 257 -10.19 -24.21 -25.10
C GLU A 257 -11.20 -23.17 -24.62
N LEU A 258 -11.69 -22.35 -25.54
CA LEU A 258 -12.88 -21.53 -25.32
C LEU A 258 -14.12 -22.27 -25.82
N VAL A 259 -15.16 -22.29 -25.00
CA VAL A 259 -16.45 -22.91 -25.31
C VAL A 259 -17.53 -21.86 -25.17
N GLN A 260 -18.25 -21.58 -26.26
CA GLN A 260 -19.43 -20.71 -26.21
C GLN A 260 -20.65 -21.53 -25.81
N TYR A 261 -21.51 -21.02 -24.91
CA TYR A 261 -22.76 -21.67 -24.51
C TYR A 261 -23.95 -20.71 -24.64
N THR A 262 -25.15 -21.26 -24.86
CA THR A 262 -26.39 -20.49 -25.10
C THR A 262 -27.51 -20.85 -24.12
N GLY A 263 -27.17 -21.50 -23.00
CA GLY A 263 -28.12 -21.86 -21.96
C GLY A 263 -27.46 -22.62 -20.83
N VAL A 264 -28.08 -22.60 -19.65
CA VAL A 264 -27.61 -23.31 -18.46
C VAL A 264 -28.74 -24.09 -17.78
N THR A 265 -28.40 -25.22 -17.19
CA THR A 265 -29.16 -25.86 -16.10
C THR A 265 -28.37 -25.70 -14.81
N ALA A 266 -28.88 -26.16 -13.65
CA ALA A 266 -28.14 -26.08 -12.38
C ALA A 266 -26.74 -26.75 -12.40
N THR A 267 -26.51 -27.72 -13.30
CA THR A 267 -25.29 -28.53 -13.35
C THR A 267 -24.75 -28.74 -14.77
N GLU A 268 -25.24 -28.00 -15.77
CA GLU A 268 -24.80 -28.17 -17.16
C GLU A 268 -24.80 -26.84 -17.92
N PHE A 269 -23.78 -26.63 -18.76
CA PHE A 269 -23.86 -25.67 -19.86
C PHE A 269 -24.45 -26.36 -21.09
N THR A 270 -25.36 -25.71 -21.81
CA THR A 270 -26.11 -26.29 -22.93
C THR A 270 -25.98 -25.44 -24.19
N GLY A 271 -26.20 -26.07 -25.36
CA GLY A 271 -26.04 -25.38 -26.64
C GLY A 271 -24.58 -25.00 -26.91
N CYS A 272 -23.65 -25.80 -26.41
CA CYS A 272 -22.24 -25.49 -26.43
C CYS A 272 -21.66 -25.62 -27.85
N THR A 273 -20.86 -24.63 -28.24
CA THR A 273 -19.99 -24.66 -29.43
C THR A 273 -18.55 -24.76 -28.96
N ARG A 274 -17.93 -25.91 -29.21
CA ARG A 274 -16.54 -26.24 -28.86
C ARG A 274 -15.54 -25.56 -29.79
N GLY A 275 -14.34 -25.29 -29.30
CA GLY A 275 -13.29 -24.60 -30.08
C GLY A 275 -13.71 -23.20 -30.57
N PHE A 276 -14.38 -22.43 -29.70
CA PHE A 276 -14.84 -21.08 -30.02
C PHE A 276 -13.65 -20.12 -30.21
N ASP A 277 -13.85 -19.05 -31.00
CA ASP A 277 -12.85 -18.00 -31.29
C ASP A 277 -11.48 -18.55 -31.74
N ASP A 278 -11.51 -19.45 -32.72
CA ASP A 278 -10.33 -20.11 -33.31
C ASP A 278 -9.50 -20.98 -32.32
N THR A 279 -10.04 -21.31 -31.13
CA THR A 279 -9.44 -22.33 -30.26
C THR A 279 -9.70 -23.75 -30.77
N LEU A 280 -8.94 -24.73 -30.26
CA LEU A 280 -9.09 -26.14 -30.66
C LEU A 280 -10.00 -26.88 -29.67
N ALA A 281 -11.07 -27.51 -30.19
CA ALA A 281 -11.89 -28.42 -29.40
C ALA A 281 -11.04 -29.62 -28.93
N ALA A 282 -11.07 -29.91 -27.63
CA ALA A 282 -10.24 -30.95 -27.01
C ALA A 282 -11.08 -31.90 -26.12
N THR A 283 -10.51 -33.07 -25.80
CA THR A 283 -11.08 -33.97 -24.80
C THR A 283 -10.61 -33.54 -23.41
N HIS A 284 -11.53 -33.41 -22.45
CA HIS A 284 -11.21 -33.05 -21.06
C HIS A 284 -11.75 -34.09 -20.08
N ALA A 285 -10.97 -34.43 -19.07
CA ALA A 285 -11.38 -35.37 -18.03
C ALA A 285 -12.29 -34.71 -16.97
N ALA A 286 -13.06 -35.50 -16.23
CA ALA A 286 -13.77 -35.03 -15.04
C ALA A 286 -12.79 -34.40 -14.02
N GLY A 287 -13.27 -33.39 -13.29
CA GLY A 287 -12.49 -32.65 -12.30
C GLY A 287 -11.62 -31.53 -12.87
N ARG A 288 -11.57 -31.30 -14.20
CA ARG A 288 -10.92 -30.11 -14.76
C ARG A 288 -11.71 -28.85 -14.41
N THR A 289 -10.99 -27.78 -14.11
CA THR A 289 -11.57 -26.46 -13.83
C THR A 289 -12.17 -25.87 -15.10
N VAL A 290 -13.40 -25.40 -14.97
CA VAL A 290 -14.12 -24.61 -15.96
C VAL A 290 -14.21 -23.20 -15.42
N THR A 291 -13.75 -22.22 -16.19
CA THR A 291 -13.68 -20.81 -15.76
C THR A 291 -14.58 -19.95 -16.65
N ALA A 292 -15.30 -18.97 -16.11
CA ALA A 292 -16.02 -17.98 -16.91
C ALA A 292 -15.03 -17.14 -17.74
N ASN A 293 -15.39 -16.77 -18.97
CA ASN A 293 -14.60 -15.82 -19.78
C ASN A 293 -14.97 -14.35 -19.49
N GLU A 294 -15.41 -14.09 -18.27
CA GLU A 294 -15.73 -12.76 -17.74
C GLU A 294 -15.13 -12.67 -16.33
N VAL A 295 -14.74 -11.47 -15.91
CA VAL A 295 -14.21 -11.22 -14.56
C VAL A 295 -15.10 -10.23 -13.84
N THR A 296 -15.32 -10.45 -12.55
CA THR A 296 -16.03 -9.48 -11.70
C THR A 296 -15.04 -8.44 -11.21
N TYR A 297 -15.32 -7.17 -11.45
CA TYR A 297 -14.63 -6.04 -10.84
C TYR A 297 -15.47 -5.53 -9.68
N LYS A 298 -14.84 -5.35 -8.52
CA LYS A 298 -15.46 -4.82 -7.30
C LYS A 298 -14.83 -3.47 -6.97
N THR A 299 -15.68 -2.48 -6.81
CA THR A 299 -15.32 -1.17 -6.28
C THR A 299 -15.75 -1.14 -4.82
N ASP A 300 -14.79 -1.19 -3.92
CA ASP A 300 -15.02 -0.91 -2.50
C ASP A 300 -14.92 0.58 -2.24
N MET A 301 -15.82 1.05 -1.39
CA MET A 301 -15.93 2.44 -1.02
C MET A 301 -16.00 2.48 0.49
N THR A 302 -15.10 3.21 1.12
CA THR A 302 -15.00 3.28 2.58
C THR A 302 -15.10 4.73 3.01
N TYR A 303 -16.00 5.00 3.95
CA TYR A 303 -16.19 6.35 4.51
C TYR A 303 -16.10 6.32 6.04
N ASP A 304 -15.17 7.11 6.58
CA ASP A 304 -14.86 7.18 8.01
C ASP A 304 -15.84 8.03 8.84
N ASN A 305 -16.91 8.54 8.20
CA ASN A 305 -17.92 9.40 8.80
C ASN A 305 -17.43 10.75 9.40
N SER A 306 -16.18 11.14 9.16
CA SER A 306 -15.56 12.34 9.76
C SER A 306 -16.23 13.65 9.31
N HIS A 307 -16.95 13.64 8.19
CA HIS A 307 -17.67 14.78 7.64
C HIS A 307 -19.20 14.65 7.75
N GLY A 308 -19.73 13.68 8.50
CA GLY A 308 -21.17 13.41 8.63
C GLY A 308 -21.81 12.88 7.34
N VAL A 309 -23.11 13.10 7.13
CA VAL A 309 -23.82 12.57 5.95
C VAL A 309 -23.26 13.17 4.65
N ILE A 310 -22.61 12.34 3.85
CA ILE A 310 -22.21 12.65 2.47
C ILE A 310 -23.22 12.04 1.49
N LYS A 311 -23.47 12.73 0.37
CA LYS A 311 -24.39 12.28 -0.67
C LYS A 311 -23.65 12.03 -1.97
N ILE A 312 -23.90 10.89 -2.58
CA ILE A 312 -23.20 10.42 -3.77
C ILE A 312 -24.05 10.70 -5.00
N ASP A 313 -23.47 11.35 -5.99
CA ASP A 313 -24.16 11.68 -7.24
C ASP A 313 -23.66 10.86 -8.43
N ARG A 314 -22.48 10.23 -8.32
CA ARG A 314 -21.93 9.36 -9.37
C ARG A 314 -20.95 8.34 -8.82
N VAL A 315 -21.05 7.13 -9.36
CA VAL A 315 -20.00 6.10 -9.28
C VAL A 315 -19.46 5.89 -10.69
N GLY A 316 -18.16 5.71 -10.85
CA GLY A 316 -17.55 5.45 -12.14
C GLY A 316 -16.41 4.45 -12.09
N ALA A 317 -16.18 3.81 -13.23
CA ALA A 317 -15.03 2.95 -13.48
C ALA A 317 -14.53 3.16 -14.91
N TRP A 318 -13.25 2.97 -15.16
CA TRP A 318 -12.67 3.10 -16.50
C TRP A 318 -12.07 1.77 -16.92
N LEU A 319 -12.50 1.27 -18.08
CA LEU A 319 -11.99 0.05 -18.68
C LEU A 319 -10.97 0.37 -19.76
N PRO A 320 -9.80 -0.30 -19.80
CA PRO A 320 -8.88 -0.16 -20.90
C PRO A 320 -9.45 -0.75 -22.20
N SER A 321 -8.86 -0.35 -23.33
CA SER A 321 -9.24 -0.89 -24.65
C SER A 321 -9.16 -2.41 -24.68
N GLY A 322 -10.10 -3.06 -25.36
CA GLY A 322 -10.16 -4.52 -25.48
C GLY A 322 -10.92 -5.21 -24.35
N PHE A 323 -11.45 -4.45 -23.38
CA PHE A 323 -12.34 -4.94 -22.35
C PHE A 323 -13.69 -4.24 -22.43
N ASP A 324 -14.75 -5.05 -22.47
CA ASP A 324 -16.13 -4.60 -22.60
C ASP A 324 -16.91 -4.95 -21.35
N TYR A 325 -17.69 -3.99 -20.84
CA TYR A 325 -18.65 -4.23 -19.76
C TYR A 325 -19.68 -5.28 -20.20
N VAL A 326 -20.01 -6.20 -19.29
CA VAL A 326 -21.00 -7.25 -19.52
C VAL A 326 -22.38 -6.75 -19.08
N PRO A 327 -23.36 -6.64 -19.98
CA PRO A 327 -24.71 -6.18 -19.61
C PRO A 327 -25.38 -7.05 -18.56
N GLY A 328 -26.10 -6.43 -17.62
CA GLY A 328 -26.80 -7.10 -16.52
C GLY A 328 -25.89 -7.59 -15.39
N SER A 329 -24.60 -7.26 -15.41
CA SER A 329 -23.65 -7.71 -14.40
C SER A 329 -23.52 -6.79 -13.20
N SER A 330 -24.10 -5.58 -13.25
CA SER A 330 -24.02 -4.63 -12.15
C SER A 330 -24.86 -5.05 -10.95
N ASN A 331 -24.32 -4.87 -9.74
CA ASN A 331 -25.09 -5.01 -8.49
C ASN A 331 -25.80 -3.71 -8.05
N VAL A 332 -25.74 -2.63 -8.84
CA VAL A 332 -26.62 -1.47 -8.65
C VAL A 332 -28.00 -1.92 -9.11
N ALA A 333 -28.69 -2.67 -8.26
CA ALA A 333 -29.87 -3.42 -8.63
C ALA A 333 -31.02 -3.20 -7.65
N THR A 334 -32.20 -3.51 -8.12
CA THR A 334 -33.43 -3.65 -7.34
C THR A 334 -34.06 -5.00 -7.69
N GLU A 335 -35.24 -5.31 -7.19
CA GLU A 335 -35.93 -6.55 -7.49
C GLU A 335 -37.32 -6.27 -8.06
N LEU A 336 -37.77 -7.11 -8.99
CA LEU A 336 -39.15 -7.08 -9.48
C LEU A 336 -40.13 -7.40 -8.35
N ASP A 337 -41.08 -6.50 -8.11
CA ASP A 337 -42.14 -6.72 -7.12
C ASP A 337 -43.19 -7.72 -7.62
N ASP A 338 -43.48 -7.69 -8.94
CA ASP A 338 -44.51 -8.48 -9.58
C ASP A 338 -44.04 -9.02 -10.94
N PRO A 339 -44.61 -10.16 -11.40
CA PRO A 339 -44.42 -10.65 -12.76
C PRO A 339 -44.73 -9.61 -13.85
N ILE A 340 -43.86 -9.50 -14.84
CA ILE A 340 -44.05 -8.63 -16.01
C ILE A 340 -44.13 -9.43 -17.31
N PHE A 341 -44.93 -8.94 -18.26
CA PHE A 341 -45.06 -9.53 -19.61
C PHE A 341 -44.32 -8.68 -20.63
N SER A 342 -43.91 -9.26 -21.74
CA SER A 342 -43.18 -8.64 -22.88
C SER A 342 -43.80 -7.36 -23.47
N ALA A 343 -45.06 -7.05 -23.17
CA ALA A 343 -45.74 -5.82 -23.59
C ALA A 343 -45.82 -4.74 -22.50
N ALA A 344 -45.26 -4.97 -21.31
CA ALA A 344 -45.30 -4.01 -20.20
C ALA A 344 -44.51 -2.74 -20.56
N THR A 345 -45.11 -1.58 -20.30
CA THR A 345 -44.50 -0.24 -20.47
C THR A 345 -44.14 0.40 -19.13
N SER A 346 -44.29 -0.35 -18.04
CA SER A 346 -43.95 0.05 -16.68
C SER A 346 -43.45 -1.18 -15.92
N ILE A 347 -42.35 -1.04 -15.19
CA ILE A 347 -41.71 -2.13 -14.46
C ILE A 347 -41.79 -1.85 -12.95
N PRO A 348 -42.63 -2.57 -12.18
CA PRO A 348 -42.74 -2.39 -10.74
C PRO A 348 -41.57 -3.08 -10.02
N VAL A 349 -40.95 -2.39 -9.07
CA VAL A 349 -39.76 -2.81 -8.36
C VAL A 349 -39.77 -2.35 -6.90
N ALA A 350 -39.02 -3.03 -6.04
CA ALA A 350 -38.97 -2.71 -4.61
C ALA A 350 -38.51 -1.26 -4.33
N SER A 351 -37.64 -0.72 -5.18
CA SER A 351 -37.16 0.67 -5.10
C SER A 351 -36.48 1.10 -6.40
N THR A 352 -36.62 2.37 -6.78
CA THR A 352 -35.85 2.99 -7.88
C THR A 352 -34.77 3.96 -7.38
N LEU A 353 -34.51 4.01 -6.06
CA LEU A 353 -33.67 5.02 -5.42
C LEU A 353 -32.27 5.14 -6.05
N LEU A 354 -31.68 4.02 -6.46
CA LEU A 354 -30.32 3.96 -7.00
C LEU A 354 -30.23 4.18 -8.52
N PHE A 355 -31.36 4.42 -9.18
CA PHE A 355 -31.45 4.52 -10.63
C PHE A 355 -31.62 5.98 -11.06
N PRO A 356 -30.96 6.44 -12.15
CA PRO A 356 -31.13 7.79 -12.67
C PRO A 356 -32.58 8.02 -13.12
N ASP A 357 -33.00 9.27 -13.26
CA ASP A 357 -34.39 9.63 -13.63
C ASP A 357 -34.84 9.06 -14.98
N SER A 358 -33.89 8.77 -15.88
CA SER A 358 -34.06 8.01 -17.12
C SER A 358 -32.83 7.17 -17.35
N GLY A 359 -32.95 5.98 -17.95
CA GLY A 359 -31.80 5.10 -18.10
C GLY A 359 -32.11 3.77 -18.79
N VAL A 360 -31.15 2.85 -18.71
CA VAL A 360 -31.28 1.48 -19.20
C VAL A 360 -31.18 0.53 -18.00
N LEU A 361 -32.08 -0.44 -17.96
CA LEU A 361 -32.09 -1.51 -16.97
C LEU A 361 -31.95 -2.86 -17.67
N ALA A 362 -31.35 -3.82 -16.97
CA ALA A 362 -31.22 -5.19 -17.40
C ALA A 362 -32.05 -6.10 -16.48
N ILE A 363 -32.88 -6.96 -17.08
CA ILE A 363 -33.60 -8.03 -16.37
C ILE A 363 -33.27 -9.31 -17.09
N GLU A 364 -32.53 -10.20 -16.43
CA GLU A 364 -31.98 -11.40 -17.07
C GLU A 364 -31.21 -11.03 -18.36
N ASP A 365 -31.73 -11.38 -19.53
CA ASP A 365 -31.12 -11.11 -20.84
C ASP A 365 -31.74 -9.90 -21.58
N GLU A 366 -32.74 -9.24 -21.00
CA GLU A 366 -33.44 -8.13 -21.64
C GLU A 366 -32.90 -6.77 -21.18
N LEU A 367 -32.51 -5.93 -22.15
CA LEU A 367 -32.29 -4.51 -21.91
C LEU A 367 -33.59 -3.74 -22.12
N ILE A 368 -33.89 -2.83 -21.21
CA ILE A 368 -35.10 -2.02 -21.21
C ILE A 368 -34.69 -0.57 -20.98
N TYR A 369 -35.09 0.33 -21.87
CA TYR A 369 -34.94 1.77 -21.64
C TYR A 369 -36.16 2.30 -20.91
N TYR A 370 -36.00 3.17 -19.92
CA TYR A 370 -37.09 3.88 -19.25
C TYR A 370 -36.84 5.39 -19.32
N ASP A 371 -37.91 6.16 -19.57
CA ASP A 371 -37.82 7.62 -19.76
C ASP A 371 -38.11 8.41 -18.47
N SER A 372 -38.77 7.77 -17.50
CA SER A 372 -39.06 8.33 -16.18
C SER A 372 -39.17 7.23 -15.11
N LYS A 373 -39.20 7.62 -13.84
CA LYS A 373 -39.43 6.72 -12.71
C LYS A 373 -40.20 7.42 -11.58
N ASP A 374 -40.92 6.63 -10.79
CA ASP A 374 -41.43 6.96 -9.45
C ASP A 374 -40.61 6.21 -8.39
N SER A 375 -41.03 6.17 -7.12
CA SER A 375 -40.25 5.54 -6.02
C SER A 375 -40.03 4.03 -6.16
N ASP A 376 -40.94 3.33 -6.84
CA ASP A 376 -41.11 1.87 -6.90
C ASP A 376 -41.52 1.40 -8.31
N VAL A 377 -41.45 2.27 -9.31
CA VAL A 377 -41.86 1.94 -10.68
C VAL A 377 -40.96 2.65 -11.70
N PHE A 378 -40.43 1.91 -12.66
CA PHE A 378 -39.90 2.48 -13.90
C PHE A 378 -41.03 2.69 -14.90
N GLU A 379 -41.10 3.85 -15.52
CA GLU A 379 -42.18 4.27 -16.39
C GLU A 379 -41.71 4.48 -17.84
N ASP A 380 -42.68 4.56 -18.76
CA ASP A 380 -42.45 4.80 -20.19
C ASP A 380 -41.38 3.85 -20.79
N CYS A 381 -41.43 2.59 -20.38
CA CYS A 381 -40.42 1.60 -20.70
C CYS A 381 -40.51 1.12 -22.16
N ILE A 382 -39.36 1.09 -22.83
CA ILE A 382 -39.12 0.50 -24.14
C ILE A 382 -38.42 -0.84 -23.93
N ARG A 383 -39.19 -1.92 -24.12
CA ARG A 383 -38.74 -3.32 -24.04
C ARG A 383 -37.90 -3.73 -25.24
N GLY A 384 -36.98 -4.67 -25.06
CA GLY A 384 -36.07 -5.13 -26.12
C GLY A 384 -35.14 -4.03 -26.65
N TYR A 385 -34.67 -3.17 -25.75
CA TYR A 385 -33.76 -2.06 -26.07
C TYR A 385 -32.42 -2.60 -26.60
N ASP A 386 -31.76 -1.78 -27.42
CA ASP A 386 -30.49 -2.08 -28.10
C ASP A 386 -30.45 -3.43 -28.86
N GLY A 387 -31.62 -3.87 -29.35
CA GLY A 387 -31.75 -5.09 -30.15
C GLY A 387 -31.97 -6.38 -29.35
N THR A 388 -32.12 -6.29 -28.03
CA THR A 388 -32.56 -7.41 -27.19
C THR A 388 -34.02 -7.80 -27.46
N VAL A 389 -34.45 -8.97 -26.99
CA VAL A 389 -35.82 -9.48 -27.20
C VAL A 389 -36.66 -9.25 -25.95
N ALA A 390 -37.83 -8.62 -26.12
CA ALA A 390 -38.78 -8.46 -25.03
C ALA A 390 -39.29 -9.81 -24.50
N ALA A 391 -39.09 -10.07 -23.21
CA ALA A 391 -39.40 -11.35 -22.57
C ALA A 391 -40.52 -11.23 -21.52
N ASP A 392 -41.10 -12.38 -21.13
CA ASP A 392 -41.98 -12.46 -19.96
C ASP A 392 -41.10 -12.86 -18.75
N HIS A 393 -41.12 -12.07 -17.67
CA HIS A 393 -40.41 -12.36 -16.43
C HIS A 393 -41.44 -12.70 -15.35
N LEU A 394 -41.73 -13.99 -15.19
CA LEU A 394 -42.90 -14.48 -14.46
C LEU A 394 -42.67 -14.70 -12.96
N THR A 395 -41.50 -14.33 -12.45
CA THR A 395 -41.06 -14.55 -11.08
C THR A 395 -40.82 -13.21 -10.40
N ALA A 396 -41.40 -13.00 -9.21
CA ALA A 396 -41.07 -11.85 -8.36
C ALA A 396 -39.72 -12.10 -7.65
N GLY A 397 -39.03 -11.03 -7.26
CA GLY A 397 -37.68 -11.10 -6.69
C GLY A 397 -36.57 -11.27 -7.74
N VAL A 398 -36.88 -11.15 -9.03
CA VAL A 398 -35.85 -11.18 -10.09
C VAL A 398 -35.06 -9.88 -10.04
N PRO A 399 -33.71 -9.93 -10.00
CA PRO A 399 -32.88 -8.75 -10.02
C PRO A 399 -33.10 -7.90 -11.28
N VAL A 400 -33.19 -6.60 -11.08
CA VAL A 400 -33.24 -5.57 -12.12
C VAL A 400 -32.00 -4.70 -11.92
N SER A 401 -31.02 -4.79 -12.82
CA SER A 401 -29.73 -4.10 -12.70
C SER A 401 -29.71 -2.79 -13.48
N ALA A 402 -29.07 -1.76 -12.92
CA ALA A 402 -28.81 -0.48 -13.58
C ALA A 402 -27.58 -0.60 -14.50
N GLU A 403 -27.73 -0.17 -15.74
CA GLU A 403 -26.64 -0.22 -16.72
C GLU A 403 -25.86 1.11 -16.74
N PRO A 404 -24.51 1.08 -16.74
CA PRO A 404 -23.71 2.30 -16.79
C PRO A 404 -23.86 3.00 -18.14
N THR A 405 -23.74 4.32 -18.13
CA THR A 405 -23.42 5.05 -19.35
C THR A 405 -21.98 4.76 -19.75
N GLN A 406 -21.78 4.27 -20.98
CA GLN A 406 -20.46 3.94 -21.52
C GLN A 406 -19.98 5.04 -22.47
N THR A 407 -18.82 5.62 -22.22
CA THR A 407 -18.23 6.69 -23.05
C THR A 407 -16.77 6.41 -23.39
N ALA A 408 -16.39 6.54 -24.66
CA ALA A 408 -14.99 6.42 -25.06
C ALA A 408 -14.17 7.57 -24.46
N HIS A 409 -13.15 7.25 -23.67
CA HIS A 409 -12.33 8.23 -22.94
C HIS A 409 -10.89 7.75 -22.81
N HIS A 410 -9.93 8.59 -23.22
CA HIS A 410 -8.48 8.33 -23.14
C HIS A 410 -8.02 6.93 -23.60
N GLY A 411 -8.60 6.43 -24.70
CA GLY A 411 -8.23 5.14 -25.29
C GLY A 411 -8.93 3.92 -24.67
N GLY A 412 -9.77 4.13 -23.65
CA GLY A 412 -10.63 3.12 -23.05
C GLY A 412 -12.10 3.57 -23.01
N THR A 413 -12.86 2.96 -22.11
CA THR A 413 -14.29 3.21 -21.91
C THR A 413 -14.54 3.62 -20.46
N ALA A 414 -15.01 4.84 -20.23
CA ALA A 414 -15.53 5.25 -18.93
C ALA A 414 -16.98 4.76 -18.77
N LEU A 415 -17.21 3.98 -17.71
CA LEU A 415 -18.49 3.53 -17.20
C LEU A 415 -18.92 4.49 -16.10
N THR A 416 -20.11 5.08 -16.21
CA THR A 416 -20.66 5.97 -15.18
C THR A 416 -22.08 5.60 -14.81
N TRP A 417 -22.31 5.34 -13.53
CA TRP A 417 -23.63 5.25 -12.92
C TRP A 417 -23.96 6.61 -12.29
N ASP A 418 -24.75 7.41 -13.02
CA ASP A 418 -25.31 8.64 -12.48
C ASP A 418 -26.45 8.31 -11.52
N ILE A 419 -26.40 8.88 -10.32
CA ILE A 419 -27.34 8.63 -9.24
C ILE A 419 -28.33 9.80 -9.17
N PRO A 420 -29.64 9.55 -8.91
CA PRO A 420 -30.69 10.54 -9.11
C PRO A 420 -30.61 11.74 -8.16
N THR A 421 -31.37 12.79 -8.49
CA THR A 421 -31.63 13.92 -7.58
C THR A 421 -33.00 13.78 -6.90
N PRO A 422 -33.10 13.85 -5.55
CA PRO A 422 -32.04 14.12 -4.59
C PRO A 422 -31.09 12.93 -4.40
N CYS A 423 -29.79 13.23 -4.37
CA CYS A 423 -28.76 12.20 -4.23
C CYS A 423 -28.91 11.44 -2.90
N PRO A 424 -28.81 10.10 -2.92
CA PRO A 424 -28.83 9.27 -1.74
C PRO A 424 -27.62 9.57 -0.85
N SER A 425 -27.79 9.35 0.45
CA SER A 425 -26.64 9.31 1.34
C SER A 425 -25.76 8.11 0.99
N PHE A 426 -24.49 8.18 1.35
CA PHE A 426 -23.58 7.03 1.22
C PHE A 426 -24.14 5.78 1.91
N GLU A 427 -24.88 5.96 3.01
CA GLU A 427 -25.52 4.86 3.73
C GLU A 427 -26.61 4.12 2.93
N GLU A 428 -27.22 4.77 1.95
CA GLU A 428 -28.30 4.24 1.12
C GLU A 428 -27.79 3.46 -0.11
N LEU A 429 -26.47 3.48 -0.37
CA LEU A 429 -25.85 2.66 -1.42
C LEU A 429 -25.85 1.16 -1.07
N PRO A 430 -25.64 0.27 -2.06
CA PRO A 430 -25.56 -1.18 -1.82
C PRO A 430 -24.49 -1.54 -0.77
N ARG A 431 -24.91 -2.29 0.24
CA ARG A 431 -24.01 -2.85 1.26
C ARG A 431 -23.35 -4.11 0.72
N PRO A 432 -22.14 -4.45 1.19
CA PRO A 432 -21.60 -5.79 1.03
C PRO A 432 -22.57 -6.83 1.56
N SER A 433 -22.68 -7.97 0.86
CA SER A 433 -23.45 -9.10 1.36
C SER A 433 -22.89 -9.53 2.71
N SER A 434 -23.75 -9.57 3.73
CA SER A 434 -23.38 -9.99 5.08
C SER A 434 -22.97 -11.46 5.11
N ILE A 435 -21.80 -11.72 5.69
CA ILE A 435 -21.36 -13.08 5.94
C ILE A 435 -22.07 -13.57 7.21
N GLY A 436 -23.04 -14.47 7.04
CA GLY A 436 -23.78 -15.07 8.16
C GLY A 436 -25.12 -14.38 8.43
N GLY A 437 -26.19 -15.18 8.55
CA GLY A 437 -27.58 -14.74 8.66
C GLY A 437 -27.99 -14.03 9.95
N GLY A 438 -27.09 -13.26 10.58
CA GLY A 438 -27.41 -12.35 11.68
C GLY A 438 -28.01 -11.03 11.16
N SER A 439 -28.90 -10.42 11.93
CA SER A 439 -29.37 -9.07 11.64
C SER A 439 -28.19 -8.09 11.64
N GLN A 440 -28.04 -7.38 10.52
CA GLN A 440 -26.98 -6.40 10.29
C GLN A 440 -26.89 -5.36 11.42
N PRO A 441 -25.67 -5.04 11.91
CA PRO A 441 -25.48 -3.89 12.80
C PRO A 441 -26.12 -2.64 12.20
N THR A 442 -26.79 -1.84 13.02
CA THR A 442 -27.44 -0.61 12.54
C THR A 442 -26.41 0.45 12.13
N ASP A 443 -25.21 0.41 12.71
CA ASP A 443 -24.13 1.38 12.49
C ASP A 443 -22.86 0.64 12.03
N GLU A 444 -22.58 0.69 10.73
CA GLU A 444 -21.38 0.13 10.09
C GLU A 444 -20.23 1.15 10.16
N PHE A 445 -19.05 0.75 10.63
CA PHE A 445 -17.90 1.65 10.73
C PHE A 445 -16.57 0.97 10.37
N PRO A 446 -15.77 1.55 9.44
CA PRO A 446 -16.19 2.63 8.53
C PRO A 446 -17.35 2.14 7.65
N ILE A 447 -18.19 3.04 7.17
CA ILE A 447 -19.31 2.66 6.30
C ILE A 447 -18.71 2.09 5.00
N LYS A 448 -19.10 0.88 4.57
CA LYS A 448 -18.58 0.26 3.34
C LYS A 448 -19.67 0.10 2.30
N ARG A 449 -19.41 0.52 1.09
CA ARG A 449 -20.34 0.35 -0.03
C ARG A 449 -19.61 -0.34 -1.16
N MET A 450 -20.32 -1.20 -1.88
CA MET A 450 -19.72 -1.93 -2.99
C MET A 450 -20.54 -1.79 -4.25
N VAL A 451 -19.83 -1.51 -5.34
CA VAL A 451 -20.37 -1.66 -6.68
C VAL A 451 -19.56 -2.71 -7.40
N THR A 452 -20.21 -3.77 -7.85
CA THR A 452 -19.63 -4.79 -8.70
C THR A 452 -20.21 -4.72 -10.09
N PHE A 453 -19.41 -5.11 -11.06
CA PHE A 453 -19.83 -5.42 -12.41
C PHE A 453 -18.88 -6.46 -13.02
N ARG A 454 -19.24 -7.03 -14.16
CA ARG A 454 -18.37 -7.92 -14.94
C ARG A 454 -17.91 -7.26 -16.22
N PHE A 455 -16.73 -7.64 -16.68
CA PHE A 455 -16.22 -7.30 -18.00
C PHE A 455 -15.65 -8.54 -18.70
N SER A 456 -15.49 -8.45 -20.02
CA SER A 456 -14.95 -9.52 -20.87
C SER A 456 -13.91 -8.96 -21.85
N PRO A 457 -12.94 -9.76 -22.32
CA PRO A 457 -12.69 -11.18 -21.98
C PRO A 457 -12.11 -11.35 -20.56
N ALA A 458 -12.06 -12.60 -20.06
CA ALA A 458 -11.41 -12.94 -18.79
C ALA A 458 -9.89 -12.90 -18.88
N ALA A 459 -9.37 -11.68 -18.97
CA ALA A 459 -7.97 -11.37 -18.81
C ALA A 459 -7.85 -10.27 -17.76
N GLU A 460 -6.67 -10.15 -17.15
CA GLU A 460 -6.39 -9.07 -16.24
C GLU A 460 -6.20 -7.77 -17.04
N PRO A 461 -7.07 -6.77 -16.85
CA PRO A 461 -6.94 -5.49 -17.52
C PRO A 461 -5.96 -4.62 -16.74
N SER A 462 -4.80 -4.33 -17.33
CA SER A 462 -3.86 -3.39 -16.72
C SER A 462 -4.50 -2.00 -16.61
N GLY A 463 -4.70 -1.53 -15.37
CA GLY A 463 -5.06 -0.15 -15.06
C GLY A 463 -6.54 0.22 -15.22
N ILE A 464 -7.45 -0.71 -14.90
CA ILE A 464 -8.79 -0.30 -14.45
C ILE A 464 -8.63 0.54 -13.19
N PHE A 465 -9.42 1.59 -13.07
CA PHE A 465 -9.57 2.30 -11.80
C PHE A 465 -11.04 2.69 -11.58
N ALA A 466 -11.41 2.87 -10.33
CA ALA A 466 -12.73 3.32 -9.92
C ALA A 466 -12.68 4.72 -9.28
N TRP A 467 -13.80 5.43 -9.33
CA TRP A 467 -13.97 6.71 -8.65
C TRP A 467 -15.42 6.96 -8.24
N ILE A 468 -15.58 7.89 -7.31
CA ILE A 468 -16.85 8.36 -6.80
C ILE A 468 -16.84 9.88 -6.81
N ARG A 469 -18.01 10.45 -7.08
CA ARG A 469 -18.25 11.88 -6.90
C ARG A 469 -19.35 12.12 -5.88
N THR A 470 -19.15 13.14 -5.07
CA THR A 470 -20.12 13.59 -4.07
C THR A 470 -20.67 14.97 -4.44
N THR A 471 -21.82 15.29 -3.86
CA THR A 471 -22.43 16.62 -3.99
C THR A 471 -21.70 17.73 -3.22
N ARG A 472 -20.68 17.40 -2.43
CA ARG A 472 -19.93 18.34 -1.56
C ARG A 472 -18.60 18.71 -2.18
N ASN A 473 -18.27 20.00 -2.22
CA ASN A 473 -17.02 20.46 -2.84
C ASN A 473 -15.76 20.20 -2.00
N ASP A 474 -15.88 19.95 -0.69
CA ASP A 474 -14.74 19.65 0.18
C ASP A 474 -14.31 18.17 0.11
N ILE A 475 -15.22 17.28 -0.30
CA ILE A 475 -14.96 15.87 -0.61
C ILE A 475 -15.57 15.57 -1.98
N TYR A 476 -15.18 16.34 -3.00
CA TYR A 476 -15.86 16.29 -4.28
C TYR A 476 -15.65 14.98 -5.01
N LEU A 477 -14.39 14.54 -5.07
CA LEU A 477 -13.99 13.36 -5.81
C LEU A 477 -13.09 12.51 -4.92
N SER A 478 -13.34 11.20 -4.96
CA SER A 478 -12.38 10.22 -4.47
C SER A 478 -12.23 9.12 -5.51
N TRP A 479 -11.03 8.56 -5.60
CA TRP A 479 -10.65 7.62 -6.65
C TRP A 479 -9.61 6.65 -6.12
N ASP A 480 -9.42 5.56 -6.86
CA ASP A 480 -8.55 4.45 -6.50
C ASP A 480 -7.07 4.87 -6.34
N THR A 481 -6.61 4.97 -5.09
CA THR A 481 -5.20 5.31 -4.75
C THR A 481 -4.18 4.34 -5.30
N ALA A 482 -4.60 3.10 -5.58
CA ALA A 482 -3.72 2.07 -6.11
C ALA A 482 -3.51 2.22 -7.62
N SER A 483 -4.16 3.17 -8.28
CA SER A 483 -4.03 3.36 -9.73
C SER A 483 -3.18 4.60 -10.06
N ARG A 484 -2.34 4.52 -11.10
CA ARG A 484 -1.60 5.65 -11.68
C ARG A 484 -1.77 5.62 -13.19
N ALA A 485 -1.91 6.79 -13.79
CA ALA A 485 -2.10 6.92 -15.23
C ALA A 485 -0.96 7.72 -15.85
N TYR A 486 -0.25 7.11 -16.79
CA TYR A 486 0.88 7.71 -17.48
C TYR A 486 0.50 8.06 -18.91
N GLU A 487 0.63 9.33 -19.27
CA GLU A 487 0.68 9.76 -20.66
C GLU A 487 2.09 9.56 -21.19
N VAL A 488 2.19 8.84 -22.31
CA VAL A 488 3.44 8.63 -23.03
C VAL A 488 3.34 9.30 -24.40
N VAL A 489 4.30 10.18 -24.68
CA VAL A 489 4.49 10.78 -25.99
C VAL A 489 5.83 10.30 -26.54
N SER A 490 5.78 9.53 -27.63
CA SER A 490 6.96 9.06 -28.36
C SER A 490 7.07 9.79 -29.70
N VAL A 491 8.22 10.43 -29.93
CA VAL A 491 8.48 11.22 -31.13
C VAL A 491 9.72 10.69 -31.86
N ALA A 492 9.51 10.05 -33.00
CA ALA A 492 10.56 9.65 -33.91
C ALA A 492 10.96 10.84 -34.81
N THR A 493 12.26 11.14 -34.87
CA THR A 493 12.84 12.18 -35.72
C THR A 493 13.82 11.56 -36.71
N ASP A 494 13.53 11.62 -38.01
CA ASP A 494 14.42 11.10 -39.05
C ASP A 494 15.72 11.92 -39.13
N GLN A 495 16.87 11.25 -39.04
CA GLN A 495 18.18 11.91 -38.99
C GLN A 495 18.61 12.54 -40.33
N THR A 496 17.99 12.15 -41.45
CA THR A 496 18.37 12.59 -42.80
C THR A 496 17.47 13.72 -43.31
N MET A 497 16.17 13.66 -43.01
CA MET A 497 15.14 14.57 -43.49
C MET A 497 14.66 15.55 -42.41
N GLY A 498 14.87 15.24 -41.12
CA GLY A 498 14.39 16.05 -39.99
C GLY A 498 12.87 16.02 -39.80
N THR A 499 12.19 15.07 -40.45
CA THR A 499 10.75 14.83 -40.29
C THR A 499 10.46 14.24 -38.91
N ARG A 500 9.32 14.62 -38.32
CA ARG A 500 8.90 14.19 -36.98
C ARG A 500 7.55 13.49 -37.06
N THR A 501 7.48 12.29 -36.49
CA THR A 501 6.25 11.51 -36.33
C THR A 501 6.07 11.24 -34.84
N ALA A 502 4.91 11.61 -34.30
CA ALA A 502 4.59 11.48 -32.89
C ALA A 502 3.43 10.49 -32.70
N VAL A 503 3.57 9.60 -31.73
CA VAL A 503 2.51 8.70 -31.26
C VAL A 503 2.32 8.98 -29.77
N GLN A 504 1.07 9.09 -29.35
CA GLN A 504 0.67 9.33 -27.97
C GLN A 504 -0.15 8.13 -27.50
N GLY A 505 0.14 7.65 -26.29
CA GLY A 505 -0.61 6.59 -25.63
C GLY A 505 -0.80 6.89 -24.16
N TYR A 506 -1.80 6.26 -23.56
CA TYR A 506 -2.05 6.30 -22.12
C TYR A 506 -1.85 4.90 -21.57
N ILE A 507 -1.11 4.81 -20.47
CA ILE A 507 -0.75 3.55 -19.82
C ILE A 507 -1.15 3.71 -18.36
N ASN A 508 -2.17 2.96 -17.96
CA ASN A 508 -2.57 2.91 -16.57
C ASN A 508 -1.89 1.69 -15.91
N THR A 509 -1.34 1.91 -14.74
CA THR A 509 -0.82 0.87 -13.88
C THR A 509 -1.53 0.95 -12.56
N SER A 510 -1.98 -0.18 -12.07
CA SER A 510 -2.30 -0.28 -10.65
C SER A 510 -0.96 -0.47 -9.94
N LYS A 511 -0.42 0.58 -9.31
CA LYS A 511 0.72 0.48 -8.41
C LYS A 511 0.19 0.23 -7.01
N LEU A 512 0.73 -0.78 -6.32
CA LEU A 512 0.60 -0.89 -4.87
C LEU A 512 1.28 0.31 -4.20
N THR A 513 0.58 1.44 -4.10
CA THR A 513 1.05 2.62 -3.36
C THR A 513 0.06 2.96 -2.25
N GLY A 514 0.38 2.45 -1.05
CA GLY A 514 -0.15 2.83 0.27
C GLY A 514 -1.65 2.54 0.48
N ARG A 515 -2.09 1.50 1.19
CA ARG A 515 -1.47 0.63 2.19
C ARG A 515 -1.53 -0.82 1.69
N VAL A 516 -0.38 -1.45 1.71
CA VAL A 516 -0.16 -2.82 1.27
C VAL A 516 -1.07 -3.77 2.06
N ASN A 517 -1.49 -4.88 1.44
CA ASN A 517 -1.94 -6.04 2.22
C ASN A 517 -0.85 -6.74 2.99
N GLN A 518 0.38 -6.29 2.83
CA GLN A 518 1.54 -6.92 3.36
C GLN A 518 2.23 -5.91 4.25
N VAL A 519 2.15 -6.14 5.55
CA VAL A 519 3.04 -5.45 6.46
C VAL A 519 4.34 -6.24 6.43
N PHE A 520 5.45 -5.58 6.11
CA PHE A 520 6.79 -6.12 6.33
C PHE A 520 7.01 -6.12 7.85
N GLY A 521 6.49 -7.14 8.54
CA GLY A 521 6.20 -7.08 9.97
C GLY A 521 5.14 -8.08 10.42
N ASP A 522 4.53 -7.83 11.58
CA ASP A 522 3.61 -8.78 12.21
C ASP A 522 2.52 -8.09 13.04
N ALA A 523 1.65 -8.89 13.65
CA ALA A 523 0.66 -8.45 14.62
C ALA A 523 0.88 -9.09 16.00
N ARG A 524 0.43 -8.40 17.05
CA ARG A 524 0.30 -8.90 18.42
C ARG A 524 -1.11 -8.67 18.90
N ALA A 525 -1.82 -9.74 19.24
CA ALA A 525 -3.06 -9.65 19.99
C ALA A 525 -2.75 -9.85 21.48
N ILE A 526 -3.28 -9.00 22.35
CA ILE A 526 -3.23 -9.17 23.80
C ILE A 526 -4.63 -8.90 24.36
N GLY A 527 -4.85 -9.15 25.65
CA GLY A 527 -6.11 -8.83 26.30
C GLY A 527 -6.16 -9.30 27.75
N ASN A 528 -7.23 -8.96 28.45
CA ASN A 528 -7.50 -9.53 29.78
C ASN A 528 -9.00 -9.49 30.12
N SER A 529 -9.40 -10.28 31.10
CA SER A 529 -10.75 -10.27 31.67
C SER A 529 -11.02 -8.95 32.40
N LEU A 530 -12.23 -8.42 32.21
CA LEU A 530 -12.75 -7.29 32.96
C LEU A 530 -13.49 -7.73 34.23
N ILE A 531 -13.44 -9.00 34.67
CA ILE A 531 -14.17 -9.49 35.87
C ILE A 531 -13.27 -10.22 36.89
N ARG A 532 -13.54 -10.03 38.19
CA ARG A 532 -12.89 -10.67 39.35
C ARG A 532 -13.82 -11.69 40.01
N GLY A 533 -13.40 -12.95 40.23
CA GLY A 533 -14.17 -13.85 41.12
C GLY A 533 -13.93 -15.36 41.02
N ASP A 534 -14.36 -16.07 42.07
CA ASP A 534 -14.45 -17.54 42.23
C ASP A 534 -15.55 -18.12 41.31
N PRO A 535 -15.43 -19.37 40.80
CA PRO A 535 -16.41 -20.03 39.91
C PRO A 535 -17.89 -20.00 40.35
N VAL A 536 -18.20 -19.62 41.58
CA VAL A 536 -19.59 -19.47 42.07
C VAL A 536 -20.10 -18.01 42.03
N ARG A 537 -19.24 -17.01 41.84
CA ARG A 537 -19.55 -15.56 41.88
C ARG A 537 -18.60 -14.74 41.02
N ARG A 538 -18.80 -14.77 39.69
CA ARG A 538 -18.04 -13.96 38.73
C ARG A 538 -18.78 -12.63 38.44
N ASP A 539 -19.16 -11.91 39.50
CA ASP A 539 -20.12 -10.80 39.44
C ASP A 539 -19.50 -9.39 39.67
N GLU A 540 -18.18 -9.26 39.80
CA GLU A 540 -17.53 -7.98 40.07
C GLU A 540 -16.59 -7.58 38.91
N LEU A 541 -16.96 -6.54 38.14
CA LEU A 541 -16.06 -5.98 37.12
C LEU A 541 -14.80 -5.41 37.77
N HIS A 542 -13.64 -5.76 37.22
CA HIS A 542 -12.36 -5.13 37.46
C HIS A 542 -12.45 -3.63 37.17
N THR A 543 -12.00 -2.81 38.14
CA THR A 543 -11.86 -1.38 37.91
C THR A 543 -10.85 -1.09 36.79
N GLN A 544 -9.83 -1.95 36.65
CA GLN A 544 -8.82 -1.97 35.60
C GLN A 544 -8.27 -3.40 35.44
N SER A 545 -7.91 -3.76 34.21
CA SER A 545 -7.25 -5.03 33.86
C SER A 545 -6.07 -4.75 32.91
N ASN A 546 -4.99 -5.52 33.03
CA ASN A 546 -3.72 -5.26 32.36
C ASN A 546 -3.28 -6.43 31.46
N ALA A 547 -2.57 -6.12 30.39
CA ALA A 547 -1.96 -7.09 29.48
C ALA A 547 -0.60 -6.57 29.00
N PHE A 548 0.33 -7.46 28.64
CA PHE A 548 1.72 -7.10 28.38
C PHE A 548 2.15 -7.44 26.96
N ILE A 549 2.90 -6.54 26.32
CA ILE A 549 3.74 -6.85 25.14
C ILE A 549 5.19 -6.68 25.57
N ASP A 550 5.91 -7.78 25.79
CA ASP A 550 7.33 -7.73 26.14
C ASP A 550 8.06 -9.06 25.89
N SER A 551 9.39 -9.04 26.09
CA SER A 551 10.24 -10.20 25.86
C SER A 551 10.10 -11.27 26.96
N SER A 552 9.66 -10.91 28.16
CA SER A 552 9.44 -11.85 29.27
C SER A 552 8.21 -12.73 29.04
N HIS A 553 7.27 -12.24 28.25
CA HIS A 553 6.10 -12.96 27.80
C HIS A 553 6.26 -13.55 26.39
N GLY A 554 7.43 -13.42 25.74
CA GLY A 554 7.66 -14.03 24.42
C GLY A 554 6.84 -13.43 23.26
N ASN A 555 6.23 -12.27 23.46
CA ASN A 555 5.38 -11.59 22.48
C ASN A 555 5.91 -10.20 22.09
N ALA A 556 7.18 -9.89 22.41
CA ALA A 556 7.80 -8.61 22.08
C ALA A 556 7.66 -8.24 20.59
N ILE A 557 7.45 -6.96 20.36
CA ILE A 557 7.62 -6.30 19.06
C ILE A 557 9.12 -5.95 18.91
N PRO A 558 9.74 -6.19 17.74
CA PRO A 558 11.16 -5.89 17.50
C PRO A 558 11.53 -4.41 17.78
N ASP A 559 12.76 -4.20 18.24
CA ASP A 559 13.30 -2.85 18.45
C ASP A 559 13.42 -2.12 17.11
N GLY A 560 12.90 -0.88 17.03
CA GLY A 560 12.89 -0.11 15.78
C GLY A 560 11.68 -0.38 14.87
N ALA A 561 10.73 -1.22 15.30
CA ALA A 561 9.48 -1.44 14.59
C ALA A 561 8.53 -0.24 14.73
N GLU A 562 7.78 0.06 13.67
CA GLU A 562 6.80 1.14 13.62
C GLU A 562 5.38 0.59 13.82
N VAL A 563 4.57 1.24 14.67
CA VAL A 563 3.14 0.90 14.82
C VAL A 563 2.40 1.38 13.58
N GLU A 564 1.92 0.45 12.79
CA GLU A 564 1.08 0.73 11.62
C GLU A 564 -0.37 0.98 12.07
N MET A 565 -0.90 0.09 12.90
CA MET A 565 -2.28 0.11 13.36
C MET A 565 -2.41 -0.48 14.78
N ALA A 566 -3.33 0.05 15.57
CA ALA A 566 -3.72 -0.55 16.84
C ALA A 566 -5.23 -0.50 17.07
N TYR A 567 -5.82 -1.65 17.35
CA TYR A 567 -7.27 -1.85 17.47
C TYR A 567 -7.64 -2.41 18.83
N LEU A 568 -8.46 -1.65 19.55
CA LEU A 568 -8.98 -2.02 20.86
C LEU A 568 -10.41 -2.52 20.73
N TYR A 569 -10.65 -3.75 21.17
CA TYR A 569 -11.97 -4.36 21.30
C TYR A 569 -12.31 -4.57 22.77
N TRP A 570 -13.56 -4.36 23.16
CA TRP A 570 -14.08 -4.82 24.45
C TRP A 570 -15.51 -5.31 24.32
N SER A 571 -15.84 -6.34 25.07
CA SER A 571 -17.13 -7.02 24.98
C SER A 571 -17.65 -7.40 26.37
N GLY A 572 -18.94 -7.68 26.45
CA GLY A 572 -19.53 -8.21 27.67
C GLY A 572 -21.03 -8.43 27.58
N TRP A 573 -21.61 -8.85 28.70
CA TRP A 573 -23.04 -9.13 28.85
C TRP A 573 -23.73 -8.15 29.81
N ARG A 574 -25.01 -7.89 29.59
CA ARG A 574 -25.87 -7.06 30.44
C ARG A 574 -27.24 -7.66 30.66
N ASN A 575 -27.66 -7.70 31.93
CA ASN A 575 -28.99 -8.16 32.31
C ASN A 575 -30.06 -7.10 32.12
N THR A 576 -29.71 -5.83 32.40
CA THR A 576 -30.66 -4.71 32.38
C THR A 576 -30.29 -3.66 31.32
N PRO A 577 -31.27 -3.23 30.50
CA PRO A 577 -32.66 -3.72 30.44
C PRO A 577 -32.75 -5.18 29.94
N TRP A 578 -33.71 -5.94 30.50
CA TRP A 578 -33.92 -7.37 30.19
C TRP A 578 -34.34 -7.63 28.75
N ASP A 579 -34.91 -6.63 28.10
CA ASP A 579 -35.41 -6.69 26.73
C ASP A 579 -34.88 -5.48 25.97
N VAL A 580 -33.96 -5.74 25.06
CA VAL A 580 -33.43 -4.74 24.11
C VAL A 580 -34.11 -4.84 22.74
N THR A 581 -35.20 -5.60 22.62
CA THR A 581 -35.94 -5.71 21.36
C THR A 581 -36.42 -4.32 20.93
N GLY A 582 -35.89 -3.84 19.80
CA GLY A 582 -36.20 -2.52 19.25
C GLY A 582 -35.33 -1.36 19.77
N TYR A 583 -34.30 -1.64 20.58
CA TYR A 583 -33.27 -0.66 20.91
C TYR A 583 -32.29 -0.54 19.73
N THR A 584 -31.78 0.67 19.52
CA THR A 584 -30.70 0.96 18.54
C THR A 584 -29.35 1.03 19.24
N VAL A 585 -28.26 0.96 18.46
CA VAL A 585 -26.91 1.19 18.95
C VAL A 585 -26.78 2.56 19.64
N ALA A 586 -27.49 3.60 19.18
CA ALA A 586 -27.52 4.91 19.83
C ALA A 586 -28.18 4.88 21.23
N ASP A 587 -29.15 3.99 21.46
CA ASP A 587 -29.81 3.83 22.75
C ASP A 587 -28.91 3.09 23.76
N LEU A 588 -28.15 2.10 23.29
CA LEU A 588 -27.29 1.24 24.10
C LEU A 588 -25.88 1.83 24.30
N GLY A 589 -25.38 2.58 23.32
CA GLY A 589 -24.04 3.15 23.28
C GLY A 589 -23.63 3.86 24.57
N PRO A 590 -24.41 4.81 25.13
CA PRO A 590 -24.08 5.50 26.37
C PRO A 590 -23.87 4.59 27.59
N MET A 591 -24.27 3.32 27.49
CA MET A 591 -24.18 2.32 28.54
C MET A 591 -22.91 1.45 28.45
N VAL A 592 -22.24 1.39 27.29
CA VAL A 592 -21.15 0.42 27.01
C VAL A 592 -19.96 1.00 26.24
N ASN A 593 -20.10 2.16 25.60
CA ASN A 593 -19.15 2.68 24.61
C ASN A 593 -17.96 3.47 25.16
N GLN A 594 -17.77 3.51 26.49
CA GLN A 594 -16.72 4.32 27.12
C GLN A 594 -15.86 3.50 28.07
N VAL A 595 -14.56 3.54 27.82
CA VAL A 595 -13.51 2.89 28.62
C VAL A 595 -12.36 3.87 28.87
N VAL A 596 -11.44 3.50 29.75
CA VAL A 596 -10.20 4.24 30.01
C VAL A 596 -9.05 3.34 29.58
N PHE A 597 -8.46 3.63 28.42
CA PHE A 597 -7.34 2.90 27.88
C PHE A 597 -6.04 3.62 28.22
N ASN A 598 -5.13 2.96 28.93
CA ASN A 598 -3.86 3.53 29.40
C ASN A 598 -4.01 4.87 30.16
N GLY A 599 -5.07 4.98 30.95
CA GLY A 599 -5.37 6.20 31.71
C GLY A 599 -6.08 7.30 30.90
N THR A 600 -6.26 7.11 29.59
CA THR A 600 -6.92 8.06 28.70
C THR A 600 -8.34 7.60 28.36
N PRO A 601 -9.36 8.46 28.48
CA PRO A 601 -10.72 8.12 28.07
C PRO A 601 -10.78 7.76 26.58
N ALA A 602 -11.33 6.60 26.26
CA ALA A 602 -11.57 6.12 24.91
C ALA A 602 -13.08 5.89 24.73
N THR A 603 -13.66 6.51 23.70
CA THR A 603 -15.04 6.26 23.27
C THR A 603 -15.01 5.38 22.03
N ALA A 604 -15.80 4.32 22.00
CA ALA A 604 -15.90 3.39 20.89
C ALA A 604 -16.23 4.11 19.59
N ASP A 605 -15.55 3.72 18.52
CA ASP A 605 -15.88 4.12 17.15
C ASP A 605 -17.08 3.29 16.64
N ARG A 606 -17.21 2.05 17.10
CA ARG A 606 -18.32 1.15 16.77
C ARG A 606 -18.83 0.40 18.00
N VAL A 607 -20.14 0.19 18.08
CA VAL A 607 -20.80 -0.61 19.12
C VAL A 607 -21.78 -1.57 18.43
N GLN A 608 -21.66 -2.86 18.73
CA GLN A 608 -22.55 -3.92 18.28
C GLN A 608 -23.22 -4.55 19.51
N ALA A 609 -24.48 -4.94 19.38
CA ALA A 609 -25.24 -5.56 20.48
C ALA A 609 -26.24 -6.60 19.97
N LEU A 610 -26.39 -7.70 20.71
CA LEU A 610 -27.30 -8.79 20.39
C LEU A 610 -28.14 -9.20 21.61
N PRO A 611 -29.46 -9.45 21.45
CA PRO A 611 -30.29 -10.00 22.52
C PRO A 611 -29.96 -11.47 22.80
N ASN A 612 -30.13 -11.89 24.06
CA ASN A 612 -29.96 -13.28 24.50
C ASN A 612 -31.30 -13.91 24.93
N LYS A 613 -31.50 -15.21 24.65
CA LYS A 613 -32.77 -15.92 24.91
C LYS A 613 -32.65 -16.94 26.04
N ALA A 614 -33.73 -17.13 26.82
CA ALA A 614 -33.81 -18.20 27.83
C ALA A 614 -33.98 -19.60 27.23
N SER A 615 -33.55 -20.59 28.01
CA SER A 615 -34.07 -21.95 28.00
C SER A 615 -35.57 -21.99 28.38
N GLY A 616 -36.45 -21.68 27.42
CA GLY A 616 -37.91 -21.72 27.60
C GLY A 616 -38.69 -20.47 27.16
N GLY A 617 -38.05 -19.51 26.48
CA GLY A 617 -38.72 -18.36 25.86
C GLY A 617 -38.95 -17.16 26.78
N GLY A 618 -38.19 -17.03 27.88
CA GLY A 618 -38.06 -15.80 28.67
C GLY A 618 -36.94 -14.88 28.18
N ASN A 619 -36.88 -13.66 28.71
CA ASN A 619 -35.89 -12.63 28.38
C ASN A 619 -34.59 -12.87 29.17
N HIS A 620 -33.41 -12.92 28.51
CA HIS A 620 -32.10 -13.28 29.09
C HIS A 620 -31.00 -12.20 28.93
N GLY A 621 -31.38 -10.92 28.90
CA GLY A 621 -30.42 -9.82 28.77
C GLY A 621 -29.87 -9.69 27.34
N TRP A 622 -28.68 -9.13 27.21
CA TRP A 622 -28.03 -8.84 25.92
C TRP A 622 -26.52 -8.78 26.04
N SER A 623 -25.83 -9.12 24.95
CA SER A 623 -24.36 -9.03 24.86
C SER A 623 -23.96 -7.91 23.91
N PHE A 624 -22.74 -7.39 24.07
CA PHE A 624 -22.21 -6.33 23.24
C PHE A 624 -20.73 -6.52 22.90
N SER A 625 -20.32 -5.88 21.80
CA SER A 625 -18.93 -5.66 21.41
C SER A 625 -18.74 -4.19 21.07
N CYS A 626 -17.56 -3.66 21.35
CA CYS A 626 -17.17 -2.30 21.06
C CYS A 626 -15.77 -2.30 20.44
N PHE A 627 -15.57 -1.43 19.47
CA PHE A 627 -14.32 -1.25 18.75
C PHE A 627 -13.85 0.19 18.84
N LYS A 628 -12.53 0.37 19.00
CA LYS A 628 -11.86 1.67 18.95
C LYS A 628 -10.52 1.53 18.23
N ASN A 629 -10.28 2.36 17.22
CA ASN A 629 -8.93 2.58 16.72
C ASN A 629 -8.14 3.41 17.75
N VAL A 630 -7.08 2.82 18.31
CA VAL A 630 -6.19 3.42 19.31
C VAL A 630 -4.78 3.65 18.76
N THR A 631 -4.58 3.57 17.45
CA THR A 631 -3.26 3.75 16.79
C THR A 631 -2.58 5.04 17.26
N SER A 632 -3.30 6.16 17.20
CA SER A 632 -2.78 7.47 17.62
C SER A 632 -2.53 7.58 19.13
N MET A 633 -3.10 6.68 19.94
CA MET A 633 -2.88 6.64 21.39
C MET A 633 -1.65 5.82 21.78
N LEU A 634 -1.05 5.07 20.85
CA LEU A 634 0.10 4.19 21.06
C LEU A 634 1.34 4.61 20.25
N GLN A 635 1.25 5.70 19.50
CA GLN A 635 2.42 6.24 18.82
C GLN A 635 3.17 7.19 19.77
N PRO A 636 4.52 7.11 19.83
CA PRO A 636 5.30 7.84 20.80
C PRO A 636 5.24 9.33 20.58
N GLU A 637 4.86 9.98 21.65
CA GLU A 637 5.15 11.35 21.93
C GLU A 637 6.31 11.46 22.97
N GLN A 638 7.46 12.04 22.63
CA GLN A 638 8.68 12.04 23.45
C GLN A 638 8.91 13.33 24.31
N SER A 639 9.75 13.24 25.33
CA SER A 639 10.40 14.42 25.91
C SER A 639 11.81 14.02 26.35
N ALA A 640 12.81 14.83 26.03
CA ALA A 640 14.22 14.57 26.36
C ALA A 640 14.94 15.87 26.70
N ASP A 641 15.75 15.86 27.77
CA ASP A 641 16.75 16.90 28.04
C ASP A 641 17.97 16.63 27.15
N ILE A 642 18.14 17.42 26.10
CA ILE A 642 19.24 17.25 25.14
C ILE A 642 20.27 18.36 25.38
N THR A 643 21.48 17.95 25.74
CA THR A 643 22.62 18.86 25.88
C THR A 643 23.40 18.86 24.58
N LEU A 644 23.53 20.03 23.95
CA LEU A 644 24.24 20.21 22.68
C LEU A 644 25.54 20.96 22.96
N SER A 645 26.65 20.21 23.02
CA SER A 645 28.00 20.77 23.18
C SER A 645 28.80 20.58 21.88
N PRO A 646 29.26 21.65 21.21
CA PRO A 646 30.37 21.53 20.27
C PRO A 646 31.62 21.08 21.04
N SER A 647 32.28 20.00 20.61
CA SER A 647 33.45 19.44 21.30
C SER A 647 34.52 20.50 21.56
N THR A 648 34.87 20.75 22.82
CA THR A 648 35.93 21.68 23.23
C THR A 648 37.11 20.90 23.80
N ALA A 649 38.33 21.23 23.37
CA ALA A 649 39.50 21.24 24.24
C ALA A 649 40.72 21.85 23.51
N LEU A 650 41.35 22.83 24.16
CA LEU A 650 42.81 22.91 24.18
C LEU A 650 43.30 21.64 24.86
N ASP A 651 44.02 20.76 24.16
CA ASP A 651 44.57 19.58 24.84
C ASP A 651 45.58 20.06 25.90
N SER A 652 45.25 19.80 27.16
CA SER A 652 46.16 19.92 28.30
C SER A 652 46.44 18.53 28.84
N VAL A 653 47.72 18.19 28.96
CA VAL A 653 48.15 16.86 29.38
C VAL A 653 48.80 16.96 30.75
N THR A 654 48.32 16.16 31.69
CA THR A 654 48.81 16.17 33.07
C THR A 654 49.93 15.16 33.24
N VAL A 655 51.10 15.64 33.70
CA VAL A 655 52.21 14.79 34.10
C VAL A 655 52.27 14.72 35.62
N ARG A 656 52.21 13.51 36.18
CA ARG A 656 52.24 13.28 37.63
C ARG A 656 53.45 12.44 38.01
N ASN A 657 54.19 12.89 39.01
CA ASN A 657 55.16 12.05 39.68
C ASN A 657 54.43 11.09 40.64
N THR A 658 54.60 9.79 40.41
CA THR A 658 53.99 8.72 41.22
C THR A 658 55.00 8.02 42.12
N GLY A 659 56.29 8.33 41.96
CA GLY A 659 57.39 7.84 42.78
C GLY A 659 57.60 8.65 44.08
N GLY A 660 58.41 8.10 44.99
CA GLY A 660 58.80 8.78 46.24
C GLY A 660 59.93 9.80 46.11
N TYR A 661 60.42 10.05 44.89
CA TYR A 661 61.54 10.94 44.53
C TYR A 661 61.13 11.81 43.34
N ASP A 662 61.73 12.99 43.19
CA ASP A 662 61.47 13.93 42.08
C ASP A 662 61.62 13.23 40.71
N LEU A 663 60.67 13.47 39.80
CA LEU A 663 60.70 12.94 38.43
C LEU A 663 61.45 13.91 37.53
N ASP A 664 62.65 13.54 37.08
CA ASP A 664 63.45 14.36 36.16
C ASP A 664 63.04 14.08 34.70
N LEU A 665 62.37 15.04 34.06
CA LEU A 665 61.73 14.93 32.75
C LEU A 665 62.26 15.96 31.75
N ARG A 666 62.68 15.50 30.57
CA ARG A 666 62.95 16.34 29.40
C ARG A 666 61.70 16.47 28.54
N VAL A 667 61.35 17.70 28.18
CA VAL A 667 60.22 18.02 27.28
C VAL A 667 60.76 18.61 25.99
N THR A 668 60.49 17.96 24.85
CA THR A 668 60.96 18.37 23.52
C THR A 668 59.79 18.58 22.57
N VAL A 669 59.71 19.72 21.90
CA VAL A 669 58.66 19.97 20.88
C VAL A 669 59.18 19.55 19.51
N LEU A 670 58.74 18.39 19.02
CA LEU A 670 59.25 17.76 17.80
C LEU A 670 58.74 18.46 16.52
N SER A 671 57.48 18.85 16.49
CA SER A 671 56.89 19.57 15.35
C SER A 671 55.70 20.43 15.78
N GLY A 672 55.41 21.45 14.99
CA GLY A 672 54.28 22.34 15.17
C GLY A 672 54.28 23.45 14.11
N PRO A 673 53.22 24.28 14.06
CA PRO A 673 53.13 25.42 13.14
C PRO A 673 54.31 26.40 13.33
N ALA A 674 54.69 27.10 12.25
CA ALA A 674 55.86 27.98 12.26
C ALA A 674 55.69 29.16 13.24
N GLY A 675 56.58 29.24 14.23
CA GLY A 675 56.49 30.24 15.31
C GLY A 675 55.62 29.82 16.51
N GLY A 676 55.07 28.61 16.49
CA GLY A 676 54.35 28.02 17.62
C GLY A 676 55.26 27.59 18.77
N TYR A 677 54.64 27.33 19.91
CA TYR A 677 55.30 26.87 21.14
C TYR A 677 54.33 26.04 21.98
N VAL A 678 54.83 25.35 23.00
CA VAL A 678 54.03 24.77 24.08
C VAL A 678 54.49 25.35 25.42
N THR A 679 53.66 25.22 26.45
CA THR A 679 54.07 25.56 27.83
C THR A 679 54.00 24.36 28.74
N PHE A 680 55.04 24.17 29.55
CA PHE A 680 55.10 23.14 30.59
C PHE A 680 55.27 23.81 31.96
N ASP A 681 54.30 23.63 32.85
CA ASP A 681 54.19 24.30 34.16
C ASP A 681 54.42 25.83 34.07
N GLY A 682 53.87 26.44 33.01
CA GLY A 682 53.98 27.87 32.73
C GLY A 682 55.27 28.34 32.05
N GLN A 683 56.23 27.45 31.77
CA GLN A 683 57.46 27.78 31.04
C GLN A 683 57.35 27.43 29.55
N THR A 684 57.72 28.35 28.66
CA THR A 684 57.54 28.22 27.21
C THR A 684 58.69 27.51 26.51
N ILE A 685 58.37 26.54 25.64
CA ILE A 685 59.31 25.79 24.80
C ILE A 685 58.88 25.91 23.34
N SER A 686 59.76 26.45 22.49
CA SER A 686 59.47 26.68 21.07
C SER A 686 59.58 25.41 20.25
N VAL A 687 58.89 25.36 19.10
CA VAL A 687 58.96 24.21 18.17
C VAL A 687 60.41 23.96 17.70
N GLY A 688 60.90 22.74 17.93
CA GLY A 688 62.27 22.31 17.64
C GLY A 688 63.25 22.37 18.81
N ASP A 689 62.86 22.95 19.95
CA ASP A 689 63.69 23.07 21.16
C ASP A 689 63.25 22.08 22.26
N TYR A 690 64.07 21.98 23.32
CA TYR A 690 63.81 21.16 24.51
C TYR A 690 64.22 21.87 25.81
N ASP A 691 63.61 21.47 26.94
CA ASP A 691 64.03 21.88 28.29
C ASP A 691 63.84 20.74 29.32
N ASP A 692 64.55 20.81 30.45
CA ASP A 692 64.61 19.78 31.49
C ASP A 692 63.95 20.25 32.80
N PHE A 693 63.08 19.42 33.39
CA PHE A 693 62.26 19.75 34.57
C PHE A 693 62.34 18.68 35.66
N GLY A 694 62.33 19.09 36.93
CA GLY A 694 62.16 18.18 38.07
C GLY A 694 60.77 18.33 38.69
N ILE A 695 59.98 17.26 38.70
CA ILE A 695 58.56 17.30 39.08
C ILE A 695 58.37 16.59 40.43
N GLN A 696 57.91 17.30 41.47
CA GLN A 696 57.66 16.73 42.82
C GLN A 696 56.19 16.33 43.06
N GLY A 697 55.30 16.62 42.10
CA GLY A 697 53.85 16.43 42.22
C GLY A 697 53.20 16.34 40.85
N GLU A 698 52.32 17.27 40.50
CA GLU A 698 51.69 17.35 39.19
C GLU A 698 52.17 18.58 38.42
N ALA A 699 52.41 18.44 37.12
CA ALA A 699 52.77 19.50 36.19
C ALA A 699 51.87 19.41 34.94
N GLN A 700 51.60 20.55 34.31
CA GLN A 700 50.69 20.64 33.17
C GLN A 700 51.43 20.99 31.88
N LEU A 701 51.18 20.22 30.83
CA LEU A 701 51.62 20.52 29.46
C LEU A 701 50.44 21.06 28.66
N THR A 702 50.57 22.24 28.08
CA THR A 702 49.52 22.86 27.25
C THR A 702 50.11 23.36 25.94
N SER A 703 49.35 23.23 24.85
CA SER A 703 49.70 23.85 23.57
C SER A 703 49.62 25.38 23.66
N GLY A 704 50.46 26.08 22.88
CA GLY A 704 50.49 27.53 22.82
C GLY A 704 49.49 28.10 21.81
N ASP A 705 49.24 29.40 21.91
CA ASP A 705 48.11 30.11 21.26
C ASP A 705 48.14 30.15 19.72
N VAL A 706 49.14 29.55 19.07
CA VAL A 706 49.22 29.45 17.61
C VAL A 706 48.51 28.17 17.16
N ALA A 707 47.48 28.32 16.33
CA ALA A 707 46.61 27.24 15.87
C ALA A 707 47.37 26.16 15.07
N GLY A 708 47.21 24.90 15.47
CA GLY A 708 47.74 23.73 14.78
C GLY A 708 48.16 22.62 15.75
N ASP A 709 48.47 21.45 15.20
CA ASP A 709 48.88 20.29 16.00
C ASP A 709 50.37 20.40 16.39
N TYR A 710 50.63 20.19 17.68
CA TYR A 710 51.97 20.11 18.25
C TYR A 710 52.28 18.68 18.63
N VAL A 711 53.43 18.15 18.19
CA VAL A 711 53.92 16.84 18.64
C VAL A 711 55.03 17.09 19.65
N VAL A 712 54.83 16.65 20.88
CA VAL A 712 55.74 16.84 22.01
C VAL A 712 56.21 15.50 22.54
N ARG A 713 57.53 15.34 22.68
CA ARG A 713 58.16 14.19 23.33
C ARG A 713 58.48 14.50 24.78
N LEU A 714 58.04 13.65 25.70
CA LEU A 714 58.43 13.65 27.11
C LEU A 714 59.38 12.49 27.34
N GLU A 715 60.56 12.72 27.92
CA GLU A 715 61.60 11.69 28.17
C GLU A 715 62.06 11.73 29.64
N VAL A 716 62.02 10.59 30.33
CA VAL A 716 62.48 10.46 31.73
C VAL A 716 64.01 10.34 31.73
N THR A 717 64.67 11.25 32.43
CA THR A 717 66.15 11.39 32.41
C THR A 717 66.83 10.95 33.71
N GLY A 718 66.10 10.87 34.81
CA GLY A 718 66.59 10.37 36.11
C GLY A 718 66.56 8.84 36.21
N SER A 719 67.18 8.30 37.27
CA SER A 719 67.32 6.85 37.49
C SER A 719 66.45 6.35 38.64
N ASN A 720 65.51 5.44 38.35
CA ASN A 720 64.45 4.94 39.23
C ASN A 720 63.29 5.92 39.45
N ASP A 721 63.10 6.85 38.52
CA ASP A 721 61.94 7.75 38.53
C ASP A 721 60.76 7.08 37.81
N GLU A 722 59.57 7.30 38.35
CA GLU A 722 58.29 6.77 37.86
C GLU A 722 57.25 7.88 37.89
N GLY A 723 56.60 8.11 36.76
CA GLY A 723 55.51 9.06 36.63
C GLY A 723 54.42 8.54 35.70
N THR A 724 53.33 9.30 35.61
CA THR A 724 52.24 9.05 34.66
C THR A 724 51.96 10.29 33.84
N VAL A 725 51.61 10.10 32.56
CA VAL A 725 51.15 11.15 31.66
C VAL A 725 49.75 10.77 31.20
N ASP A 726 48.74 11.55 31.62
CA ASP A 726 47.32 11.21 31.48
C ASP A 726 47.00 9.73 31.81
N GLY A 727 47.62 9.24 32.88
CA GLY A 727 47.45 7.87 33.37
C GLY A 727 48.33 6.80 32.69
N THR A 728 49.04 7.13 31.61
CA THR A 728 50.04 6.24 30.98
C THR A 728 51.36 6.31 31.74
N VAL A 729 51.87 5.19 32.22
CA VAL A 729 53.12 5.14 33.01
C VAL A 729 54.32 5.43 32.12
N ILE A 730 55.18 6.35 32.56
CA ILE A 730 56.53 6.58 32.05
C ILE A 730 57.53 6.31 33.17
N ASP A 731 58.44 5.36 32.95
CA ASP A 731 59.44 5.01 33.95
C ASP A 731 60.80 4.68 33.32
N SER A 732 61.83 4.71 34.16
CA SER A 732 63.21 4.39 33.77
C SER A 732 63.64 2.97 34.20
N TYR A 733 62.72 2.10 34.63
CA TYR A 733 63.03 0.74 35.09
C TYR A 733 63.19 -0.22 33.90
N SER A 734 64.41 -0.30 33.37
CA SER A 734 64.70 -1.20 32.24
C SER A 734 64.49 -2.67 32.64
N TRP A 735 63.46 -3.37 32.13
CA TRP A 735 63.48 -4.78 31.68
C TRP A 735 62.22 -5.06 30.82
N THR A 736 62.24 -4.61 29.55
CA THR A 736 61.36 -4.98 28.41
C THR A 736 59.85 -4.76 28.63
N VAL A 737 59.26 -3.60 28.31
CA VAL A 737 59.10 -3.02 26.95
C VAL A 737 59.27 -1.49 27.01
N ASP A 738 59.98 -0.91 26.04
CA ASP A 738 60.17 0.54 25.78
C ASP A 738 58.85 1.37 25.75
N PRO A 739 58.89 2.72 25.84
CA PRO A 739 60.00 3.56 26.28
C PRO A 739 59.68 4.51 27.45
N ALA A 740 60.76 4.80 28.17
CA ALA A 740 61.03 5.95 29.04
C ALA A 740 60.91 7.33 28.31
N SER A 741 60.25 7.37 27.15
CA SER A 741 59.82 8.59 26.49
C SER A 741 58.51 8.37 25.73
N ILE A 742 57.58 9.32 25.78
CA ILE A 742 56.28 9.27 25.09
C ILE A 742 56.10 10.49 24.18
N ASP A 743 55.56 10.28 22.98
CA ASP A 743 55.15 11.34 22.07
C ASP A 743 53.66 11.61 22.19
N ILE A 744 53.29 12.88 22.29
CA ILE A 744 51.94 13.34 22.59
C ILE A 744 51.59 14.43 21.58
N THR A 745 50.36 14.37 21.06
CA THR A 745 49.85 15.40 20.16
C THR A 745 48.92 16.31 20.94
N LEU A 746 49.13 17.63 20.86
CA LEU A 746 48.25 18.65 21.46
C LEU A 746 47.67 19.53 20.35
N SER A 747 46.37 19.82 20.41
CA SER A 747 45.69 20.73 19.49
C SER A 747 45.10 21.94 20.23
N THR A 748 44.97 23.09 19.55
CA THR A 748 44.40 24.33 20.13
C THR A 748 43.06 24.74 19.49
N VAL A 749 41.98 24.83 20.29
CA VAL A 749 40.71 25.52 19.94
C VAL A 749 40.12 26.21 21.20
N GLU A 750 39.79 27.50 21.15
CA GLU A 750 39.11 28.25 22.25
C GLU A 750 37.59 28.00 22.29
N ASN A 751 37.00 28.05 23.50
CA ASN A 751 35.65 27.59 23.89
C ASN A 751 34.46 28.10 23.03
N PRO A 752 33.77 27.22 22.28
CA PRO A 752 32.48 27.54 21.66
C PRO A 752 31.29 27.59 22.66
N PRO A 753 30.21 28.34 22.34
CA PRO A 753 29.00 28.42 23.17
C PRO A 753 28.23 27.08 23.27
N GLU A 754 27.62 26.81 24.43
CA GLU A 754 26.84 25.58 24.71
C GLU A 754 25.35 25.89 24.95
N ALA A 755 24.47 25.09 24.34
CA ALA A 755 23.01 25.21 24.48
C ALA A 755 22.41 23.96 25.14
N THR A 756 21.41 24.15 25.99
CA THR A 756 20.65 23.04 26.59
C THR A 756 19.16 23.26 26.39
N VAL A 757 18.49 22.24 25.86
CA VAL A 757 17.03 22.16 25.76
C VAL A 757 16.52 21.55 27.08
N THR A 758 15.65 22.26 27.80
CA THR A 758 15.34 21.94 29.21
C THR A 758 13.88 21.60 29.50
N LYS A 759 12.95 21.73 28.54
CA LYS A 759 11.54 21.35 28.73
C LYS A 759 10.76 21.19 27.42
N ILE A 760 9.91 20.15 27.34
CA ILE A 760 8.98 19.86 26.23
C ILE A 760 7.61 19.49 26.83
N THR A 761 6.51 20.08 26.35
CA THR A 761 5.14 19.84 26.88
C THR A 761 4.10 19.58 25.77
N THR A 762 2.90 19.12 26.17
CA THR A 762 1.76 18.56 25.40
C THR A 762 1.10 19.48 24.33
N ALA A 763 1.86 20.40 23.71
CA ALA A 763 1.40 21.35 22.69
C ALA A 763 2.54 21.91 21.82
N ALA A 764 3.68 21.19 21.73
CA ALA A 764 4.87 21.54 20.95
C ALA A 764 5.55 22.87 21.31
N THR A 765 5.81 23.10 22.61
CA THR A 765 6.63 24.22 23.11
C THR A 765 7.97 23.74 23.67
N ILE A 766 9.05 24.48 23.40
CA ILE A 766 10.45 24.17 23.79
C ILE A 766 11.09 25.36 24.53
N ASP A 767 11.79 25.10 25.65
CA ASP A 767 12.60 26.09 26.38
C ASP A 767 14.11 25.91 26.12
N ILE A 768 14.84 26.99 25.81
CA ILE A 768 16.27 26.96 25.46
C ILE A 768 17.09 27.91 26.34
N THR A 769 18.18 27.41 26.95
CA THR A 769 19.09 28.19 27.81
C THR A 769 20.52 28.21 27.27
N ASN A 770 21.19 29.39 27.34
CA ASN A 770 22.62 29.53 27.05
C ASN A 770 23.48 29.28 28.30
N ASN A 771 24.19 28.15 28.32
CA ASN A 771 24.94 27.69 29.51
C ASN A 771 26.44 28.01 29.50
N THR A 772 26.89 28.93 28.63
CA THR A 772 28.32 29.30 28.51
C THR A 772 28.94 29.71 29.87
N PRO A 773 29.88 28.94 30.45
CA PRO A 773 30.31 29.18 31.84
C PRO A 773 31.18 30.44 31.99
N ASN A 774 30.69 31.43 32.76
CA ASN A 774 31.45 32.61 33.24
C ASN A 774 32.05 33.58 32.19
N ALA A 775 31.56 33.59 30.94
CA ALA A 775 32.01 34.54 29.91
C ALA A 775 31.28 35.91 29.99
N PRO A 776 31.96 37.05 29.79
CA PRO A 776 31.30 38.36 29.76
C PRO A 776 30.45 38.54 28.47
N PRO A 777 29.34 39.32 28.51
CA PRO A 777 28.46 39.50 27.35
C PRO A 777 29.21 40.15 26.17
N GLY A 778 29.22 39.46 25.02
CA GLY A 778 29.90 39.90 23.81
C GLY A 778 29.46 39.09 22.59
N PRO A 779 29.57 39.62 21.37
CA PRO A 779 28.98 39.03 20.16
C PRO A 779 29.51 37.63 19.80
N GLN A 780 30.66 37.22 20.33
CA GLN A 780 31.24 35.88 20.10
C GLN A 780 30.78 34.83 21.12
N ASN A 781 30.05 35.21 22.17
CA ASN A 781 29.59 34.31 23.25
C ASN A 781 28.06 34.21 23.34
N ASN A 782 27.34 34.84 22.41
CA ASN A 782 25.89 34.81 22.37
C ASN A 782 25.42 33.71 21.42
N ILE A 783 24.24 33.16 21.69
CA ILE A 783 23.54 32.28 20.75
C ILE A 783 22.44 33.08 20.07
N THR A 784 22.16 32.77 18.81
CA THR A 784 21.10 33.41 18.04
C THR A 784 20.08 32.38 17.59
N ILE A 785 18.80 32.68 17.82
CA ILE A 785 17.64 31.87 17.42
C ILE A 785 16.73 32.81 16.60
N ASP A 786 16.57 32.54 15.31
CA ASP A 786 15.84 33.37 14.33
C ASP A 786 16.06 34.89 14.52
N GLY A 787 17.33 35.27 14.57
CA GLY A 787 17.76 36.67 14.70
C GLY A 787 17.64 37.29 16.10
N THR A 788 17.09 36.58 17.08
CA THR A 788 17.02 37.02 18.49
C THR A 788 18.25 36.53 19.26
N THR A 789 18.93 37.44 19.97
CA THR A 789 20.18 37.16 20.68
C THR A 789 19.93 36.75 22.13
N VAL A 790 20.44 35.59 22.55
CA VAL A 790 20.41 35.08 23.93
C VAL A 790 21.80 35.14 24.54
N ALA A 791 21.97 35.97 25.57
CA ALA A 791 23.25 36.20 26.23
C ALA A 791 23.60 35.06 27.21
N PRO A 792 24.89 34.90 27.59
CA PRO A 792 25.31 33.90 28.57
C PRO A 792 24.53 33.95 29.88
N GLY A 793 23.89 32.84 30.27
CA GLY A 793 23.11 32.69 31.50
C GLY A 793 21.62 33.07 31.40
N ASP A 794 21.14 33.53 30.23
CA ASP A 794 19.74 33.84 29.97
C ASP A 794 18.99 32.66 29.31
N THR A 795 17.66 32.62 29.46
CA THR A 795 16.75 31.62 28.88
C THR A 795 15.72 32.29 27.99
N LEU A 796 15.39 31.65 26.86
CA LEU A 796 14.24 31.99 26.03
C LEU A 796 13.15 30.93 26.26
N GLU A 797 12.00 31.35 26.80
CA GLU A 797 10.92 30.47 27.28
C GLU A 797 9.73 30.43 26.30
N ASP A 798 8.97 29.33 26.34
CA ASP A 798 7.72 29.08 25.62
C ASP A 798 7.84 29.26 24.09
N ILE A 799 8.94 28.77 23.49
CA ILE A 799 9.11 28.80 22.05
C ILE A 799 8.20 27.74 21.43
N TRP A 800 7.14 28.19 20.79
CA TRP A 800 6.12 27.32 20.21
C TRP A 800 6.53 26.90 18.80
N TYR A 801 6.64 25.60 18.59
CA TYR A 801 6.84 25.00 17.28
C TYR A 801 5.55 24.35 16.83
N ASN A 802 5.04 24.84 15.72
CA ASN A 802 3.82 24.35 15.10
C ASN A 802 3.90 24.76 13.63
N SER A 803 2.86 24.52 12.83
CA SER A 803 2.88 24.90 11.42
C SER A 803 3.10 26.39 11.16
N ALA A 804 2.83 27.27 12.13
CA ALA A 804 3.08 28.70 12.01
C ALA A 804 4.54 29.08 12.37
N ASN A 805 5.28 28.18 13.01
CA ASN A 805 6.69 28.34 13.35
C ASN A 805 7.40 26.97 13.18
N PRO A 806 7.62 26.54 11.93
CA PRO A 806 7.89 25.14 11.59
C PRO A 806 9.33 24.70 11.84
N SER A 807 10.24 25.66 11.97
CA SER A 807 11.66 25.42 12.12
C SER A 807 12.32 26.60 12.79
N ASP A 808 13.29 26.32 13.64
CA ASP A 808 14.26 27.32 14.07
C ASP A 808 15.67 26.79 13.91
N THR A 809 16.57 27.74 13.64
CA THR A 809 17.99 27.50 13.57
C THR A 809 18.64 28.12 14.80
N ILE A 810 19.29 27.29 15.60
CA ILE A 810 20.17 27.76 16.66
C ILE A 810 21.57 27.86 16.09
N SER A 811 22.13 29.07 16.11
CA SER A 811 23.47 29.33 15.62
C SER A 811 24.33 30.05 16.65
N GLY A 812 25.58 29.63 16.76
CA GLY A 812 26.63 30.27 17.54
C GLY A 812 27.91 30.35 16.74
N ALA A 813 28.71 31.38 16.97
CA ALA A 813 29.97 31.60 16.26
C ALA A 813 31.09 32.00 17.23
N ALA A 814 32.12 31.16 17.30
CA ALA A 814 33.40 31.46 17.91
C ALA A 814 34.50 31.19 16.86
N ASP A 815 35.28 32.23 16.55
CA ASP A 815 36.47 32.23 15.68
C ASP A 815 36.43 31.24 14.48
N ASP A 816 35.67 31.64 13.45
CA ASP A 816 35.56 31.02 12.12
C ASP A 816 35.00 29.59 12.06
N ARG A 817 34.41 29.07 13.14
CA ARG A 817 33.53 27.88 13.08
C ARG A 817 32.12 28.24 13.56
N SER A 818 31.15 28.15 12.66
CA SER A 818 29.73 28.20 12.98
C SER A 818 29.24 26.79 13.29
N TYR A 819 28.45 26.65 14.34
CA TYR A 819 27.59 25.48 14.47
C TYR A 819 26.15 25.89 14.22
N GLU A 820 25.42 24.98 13.61
CA GLU A 820 24.02 25.13 13.25
C GLU A 820 23.30 23.89 13.75
N VAL A 821 22.34 24.09 14.65
CA VAL A 821 21.41 23.06 15.10
C VAL A 821 20.06 23.42 14.51
N ASN A 822 19.49 22.50 13.75
CA ASN A 822 18.16 22.69 13.17
C ASN A 822 17.15 21.98 14.05
N ILE A 823 16.19 22.74 14.57
CA ILE A 823 15.00 22.20 15.20
C ILE A 823 13.89 22.32 14.16
N THR A 824 13.28 21.21 13.79
CA THR A 824 12.17 21.15 12.84
C THR A 824 11.00 20.44 13.49
N CYS A 825 9.80 20.99 13.37
CA CYS A 825 8.59 20.40 13.93
C CYS A 825 7.68 19.97 12.80
N SER A 826 7.33 18.69 12.79
CA SER A 826 6.38 18.10 11.86
C SER A 826 5.56 17.03 12.58
N ASP A 827 4.24 17.06 12.43
CA ASP A 827 3.33 15.97 12.85
C ASP A 827 3.30 15.66 14.36
N GLY A 828 3.29 16.70 15.21
CA GLY A 828 3.32 16.54 16.67
C GLY A 828 4.68 16.09 17.19
N MET A 829 5.66 15.94 16.30
CA MET A 829 7.02 15.49 16.54
C MET A 829 8.02 16.62 16.23
N VAL A 830 8.95 16.85 17.14
CA VAL A 830 10.05 17.79 17.07
C VAL A 830 11.32 17.01 16.77
N LYS A 831 11.89 17.23 15.60
CA LYS A 831 13.18 16.70 15.18
C LYS A 831 14.28 17.71 15.47
N ILE A 832 15.36 17.26 16.09
CA ILE A 832 16.54 18.05 16.43
C ILE A 832 17.75 17.43 15.73
N GLU A 833 18.41 18.21 14.88
CA GLU A 833 19.50 17.77 14.03
C GLU A 833 20.79 18.53 14.31
N TYR A 834 21.88 17.79 14.54
CA TYR A 834 23.23 18.32 14.74
C TYR A 834 24.27 17.41 14.06
N GLY A 835 24.87 17.89 12.97
CA GLY A 835 25.79 17.07 12.17
C GLY A 835 25.13 15.79 11.67
N SER A 836 25.73 14.63 11.94
CA SER A 836 25.15 13.31 11.62
C SER A 836 24.23 12.74 12.71
N THR A 837 23.92 13.50 13.76
CA THR A 837 23.09 13.05 14.89
C THR A 837 21.71 13.67 14.79
N SER A 838 20.65 12.86 14.92
CA SER A 838 19.26 13.32 14.95
C SER A 838 18.50 12.70 16.12
N VAL A 839 17.66 13.49 16.79
CA VAL A 839 16.72 13.02 17.83
C VAL A 839 15.30 13.49 17.45
N ILE A 840 14.30 12.62 17.47
CA ILE A 840 12.91 12.91 17.03
C ILE A 840 11.99 12.77 18.23
N ILE A 841 11.16 13.76 18.61
CA ILE A 841 10.41 13.81 19.89
C ILE A 841 8.92 14.19 19.72
N GLY A 842 7.88 13.43 20.13
CA GLY A 842 6.45 13.91 20.09
C GLY A 842 5.79 14.43 21.40
N GLU A 843 4.48 14.74 21.53
CA GLU A 843 3.83 15.30 22.78
C GLU A 843 2.81 14.50 23.72
N PRO A 844 3.24 13.90 24.84
CA PRO A 844 2.66 12.70 25.55
C PRO A 844 1.38 11.92 25.12
N GLY A 845 1.63 10.63 24.90
CA GLY A 845 0.72 9.49 24.61
C GLY A 845 1.50 8.18 24.36
N SER A 846 2.82 8.30 24.19
CA SER A 846 3.82 7.24 24.07
C SER A 846 3.72 6.11 25.10
N GLN A 847 3.09 5.00 24.71
CA GLN A 847 3.71 3.71 24.98
C GLN A 847 4.44 3.29 23.71
N THR A 848 5.74 2.98 23.83
CA THR A 848 6.40 2.13 22.84
C THR A 848 5.60 0.83 22.71
N THR A 849 5.62 0.24 21.51
CA THR A 849 5.03 -1.07 21.16
C THR A 849 5.20 -2.17 22.21
N ASN A 850 6.31 -2.16 22.95
CA ASN A 850 6.51 -3.02 24.12
C ASN A 850 6.15 -2.26 25.41
N GLY A 851 5.25 -2.82 26.21
CA GLY A 851 4.79 -2.22 27.46
C GLY A 851 3.60 -2.93 28.13
N GLU A 852 3.19 -2.39 29.28
CA GLU A 852 1.97 -2.77 29.99
C GLU A 852 0.80 -1.92 29.49
N TYR A 853 -0.21 -2.59 28.93
CA TYR A 853 -1.45 -1.98 28.48
C TYR A 853 -2.54 -2.20 29.51
N THR A 854 -3.34 -1.17 29.79
CA THR A 854 -4.40 -1.21 30.79
C THR A 854 -5.72 -0.76 30.20
N LEU A 855 -6.79 -1.50 30.52
CA LEU A 855 -8.15 -1.08 30.24
C LEU A 855 -8.95 -0.99 31.54
N GLY A 856 -9.55 0.16 31.77
CA GLY A 856 -10.40 0.44 32.92
C GLY A 856 -11.77 0.98 32.55
N LEU A 857 -12.64 1.08 33.55
CA LEU A 857 -13.99 1.64 33.39
C LEU A 857 -13.99 3.13 33.75
N LEU A 858 -14.65 3.96 32.95
CA LEU A 858 -14.72 5.42 33.17
C LEU A 858 -15.54 5.80 34.41
N ASP A 859 -16.54 5.00 34.78
CA ASP A 859 -17.36 5.20 35.98
C ASP A 859 -17.72 3.85 36.61
N SER A 860 -17.07 3.52 37.73
CA SER A 860 -17.30 2.27 38.49
C SER A 860 -18.72 2.17 39.07
N ASN A 861 -19.53 3.25 39.00
CA ASN A 861 -20.93 3.27 39.43
C ASN A 861 -21.95 3.17 38.27
N ARG A 862 -21.52 3.15 37.00
CA ARG A 862 -22.43 3.05 35.83
C ARG A 862 -22.45 1.68 35.16
N PHE A 863 -21.41 0.89 35.36
CA PHE A 863 -21.35 -0.50 34.94
C PHE A 863 -21.81 -1.41 36.08
N VAL A 864 -23.11 -1.41 36.37
CA VAL A 864 -23.79 -2.54 37.02
C VAL A 864 -23.68 -2.54 38.57
N THR A 865 -24.83 -2.57 39.26
CA THR A 865 -24.88 -3.00 40.68
C THR A 865 -24.96 -4.52 40.71
N GLU A 866 -24.61 -5.20 41.82
CA GLU A 866 -24.78 -6.66 42.00
C GLU A 866 -26.20 -7.17 41.63
N ALA A 867 -27.21 -6.28 41.62
CA ALA A 867 -28.57 -6.57 41.21
C ALA A 867 -28.83 -6.61 39.68
N ASP A 868 -27.89 -6.13 38.87
CA ASP A 868 -28.01 -5.97 37.41
C ASP A 868 -27.21 -7.04 36.63
N LEU A 869 -26.61 -8.05 37.29
CA LEU A 869 -25.92 -9.20 36.64
C LEU A 869 -26.69 -10.53 36.68
N GLY A 870 -27.70 -10.68 37.56
CA GLY A 870 -28.52 -11.90 37.61
C GLY A 870 -27.81 -13.12 38.23
N ASP A 871 -28.43 -14.30 38.13
CA ASP A 871 -27.93 -15.60 38.65
C ASP A 871 -27.09 -16.38 37.60
N GLU A 872 -26.72 -15.75 36.46
CA GLU A 872 -26.10 -16.40 35.29
C GLU A 872 -24.60 -16.06 35.16
N TRP A 873 -23.80 -16.97 34.60
CA TRP A 873 -22.33 -16.86 34.49
C TRP A 873 -21.90 -15.87 33.39
N SER A 874 -21.93 -14.57 33.66
CA SER A 874 -21.65 -13.54 32.64
C SER A 874 -20.17 -13.16 32.57
N HIS A 875 -19.63 -12.99 31.35
CA HIS A 875 -18.22 -12.64 31.11
C HIS A 875 -18.07 -11.32 30.34
N ALA A 876 -16.96 -10.61 30.61
CA ALA A 876 -16.57 -9.36 29.96
C ALA A 876 -15.06 -9.32 29.85
N ALA A 877 -14.55 -8.94 28.69
CA ALA A 877 -13.13 -8.99 28.38
C ALA A 877 -12.78 -7.90 27.35
N TRP A 878 -11.48 -7.72 27.12
CA TRP A 878 -10.99 -6.85 26.07
C TRP A 878 -9.78 -7.44 25.39
N SER A 879 -9.54 -6.97 24.17
CA SER A 879 -8.38 -7.32 23.37
C SER A 879 -7.81 -6.10 22.66
N LEU A 880 -6.49 -6.04 22.53
CA LEU A 880 -5.76 -5.07 21.73
C LEU A 880 -4.97 -5.82 20.65
N ILE A 881 -5.18 -5.46 19.38
CA ILE A 881 -4.37 -5.92 18.26
C ILE A 881 -3.42 -4.78 17.87
N VAL A 882 -2.12 -4.99 17.96
CA VAL A 882 -1.07 -4.06 17.51
C VAL A 882 -0.40 -4.64 16.27
N ILE A 883 -0.53 -3.96 15.14
CA ILE A 883 0.09 -4.30 13.87
C ILE A 883 1.30 -3.38 13.68
N TYR A 884 2.46 -3.97 13.38
CA TYR A 884 3.72 -3.25 13.28
C TYR A 884 4.50 -3.63 12.02
N SER A 885 5.29 -2.70 11.50
CA SER A 885 6.27 -2.94 10.43
C SER A 885 7.69 -2.88 10.96
N HIS A 886 8.60 -3.66 10.37
CA HIS A 886 10.02 -3.68 10.65
C HIS A 886 10.79 -4.11 9.39
N PRO A 887 11.87 -3.41 9.00
CA PRO A 887 12.57 -3.64 7.72
C PRO A 887 13.20 -5.04 7.59
N ASP A 888 13.46 -5.72 8.71
CA ASP A 888 14.05 -7.06 8.75
C ASP A 888 13.02 -8.20 8.90
N GLU A 889 11.72 -7.89 8.94
CA GLU A 889 10.64 -8.90 9.04
C GLU A 889 10.04 -9.21 7.67
N ASP A 890 9.66 -10.48 7.47
CA ASP A 890 9.00 -10.92 6.24
C ASP A 890 7.60 -10.31 6.08
N ALA A 891 7.12 -10.27 4.84
CA ALA A 891 5.78 -9.80 4.52
C ALA A 891 4.69 -10.72 5.08
N ARG A 892 3.65 -10.13 5.68
CA ARG A 892 2.45 -10.86 6.14
C ARG A 892 1.17 -10.30 5.55
N GLN A 893 0.36 -11.17 4.97
CA GLN A 893 -1.02 -10.88 4.59
C GLN A 893 -1.93 -10.98 5.82
N LEU A 894 -2.68 -9.93 6.13
CA LEU A 894 -3.51 -9.86 7.34
C LEU A 894 -4.99 -9.68 6.95
N PHE A 895 -5.93 -10.34 7.64
CA PHE A 895 -7.37 -10.25 7.41
C PHE A 895 -8.08 -10.23 8.79
N LEU A 896 -9.02 -9.32 9.02
CA LEU A 896 -9.71 -9.16 10.31
C LEU A 896 -11.22 -9.22 10.14
N TYR A 897 -11.87 -10.26 10.61
CA TYR A 897 -13.32 -10.43 10.55
C TYR A 897 -13.91 -10.10 11.92
N ASP A 898 -14.59 -8.96 12.08
CA ASP A 898 -14.98 -8.44 13.41
C ASP A 898 -16.50 -8.21 13.57
N ASP A 899 -17.25 -9.01 12.83
CA ASP A 899 -18.70 -9.08 12.84
C ASP A 899 -19.19 -9.76 14.12
N TYR A 900 -19.84 -8.99 14.98
CA TYR A 900 -20.27 -9.49 16.28
C TYR A 900 -21.44 -10.47 16.13
N THR A 901 -21.22 -11.73 16.53
CA THR A 901 -22.22 -12.80 16.44
C THR A 901 -22.24 -13.66 17.70
N ASN A 902 -23.33 -14.41 17.90
CA ASN A 902 -23.48 -15.36 19.00
C ASN A 902 -23.65 -16.81 18.50
N VAL A 903 -23.16 -17.75 19.31
CA VAL A 903 -23.15 -19.19 19.07
C VAL A 903 -23.93 -19.89 20.18
N GLY A 904 -24.80 -20.84 19.85
CA GLY A 904 -25.43 -21.72 20.84
C GLY A 904 -26.93 -22.02 20.65
N ASN A 905 -27.41 -23.06 21.34
CA ASN A 905 -28.80 -23.56 21.27
C ASN A 905 -29.87 -22.57 21.78
N TYR A 906 -29.46 -21.49 22.44
CA TYR A 906 -30.33 -20.46 22.99
C TYR A 906 -30.12 -19.08 22.34
N ALA A 907 -29.45 -18.99 21.19
CA ALA A 907 -29.39 -17.77 20.40
C ALA A 907 -30.69 -17.56 19.57
N ASP A 908 -31.12 -16.31 19.38
CA ASP A 908 -32.38 -16.00 18.67
C ASP A 908 -32.36 -16.36 17.17
N ASN A 909 -31.17 -16.57 16.58
CA ASN A 909 -30.97 -16.76 15.15
C ASN A 909 -30.69 -18.22 14.72
N PHE A 910 -30.59 -19.19 15.65
CA PHE A 910 -30.07 -20.53 15.30
C PHE A 910 -30.89 -21.71 15.84
N PRO A 911 -31.63 -22.44 14.97
CA PRO A 911 -32.37 -23.64 15.37
C PRO A 911 -31.52 -24.92 15.42
N ALA A 912 -30.23 -24.88 15.04
CA ALA A 912 -29.39 -26.06 14.81
C ALA A 912 -28.31 -26.34 15.86
N GLY A 913 -28.10 -25.44 16.83
CA GLY A 913 -27.13 -25.61 17.92
C GLY A 913 -25.67 -25.26 17.59
N TYR A 914 -25.34 -24.99 16.32
CA TYR A 914 -24.01 -24.57 15.85
C TYR A 914 -24.11 -23.35 14.92
N LEU A 915 -23.00 -22.63 14.75
CA LEU A 915 -22.82 -21.53 13.78
C LEU A 915 -21.89 -22.00 12.67
N GLU A 916 -22.24 -21.72 11.41
CA GLU A 916 -21.44 -22.06 10.23
C GLU A 916 -21.50 -20.90 9.23
N PHE A 917 -20.35 -20.41 8.79
CA PHE A 917 -20.23 -19.33 7.80
C PHE A 917 -18.86 -19.36 7.10
N ASP A 918 -18.77 -18.73 5.93
CA ASP A 918 -17.54 -18.67 5.16
C ASP A 918 -16.76 -17.39 5.46
N ILE A 919 -15.52 -17.50 5.91
CA ILE A 919 -14.56 -16.38 5.89
C ILE A 919 -13.87 -16.36 4.53
N GLY A 920 -13.76 -15.18 3.91
CA GLY A 920 -13.29 -15.09 2.52
C GLY A 920 -12.52 -13.81 2.21
N GLY A 921 -12.09 -13.72 0.96
CA GLY A 921 -11.35 -12.57 0.44
C GLY A 921 -9.87 -12.57 0.80
N PHE A 922 -9.32 -13.75 1.10
CA PHE A 922 -7.88 -14.00 1.13
C PHE A 922 -7.47 -14.84 -0.09
N LEU A 923 -6.17 -15.02 -0.32
CA LEU A 923 -5.64 -16.04 -1.24
C LEU A 923 -4.50 -16.75 -0.53
N ALA A 924 -4.67 -18.04 -0.25
CA ALA A 924 -3.64 -18.83 0.39
C ALA A 924 -2.42 -19.01 -0.54
N PRO A 925 -1.22 -18.54 -0.15
CA PRO A 925 0.01 -18.68 -0.95
C PRO A 925 0.46 -20.14 -1.13
N ALA A 926 1.47 -20.40 -1.98
CA ALA A 926 1.98 -21.76 -2.20
C ALA A 926 2.78 -22.32 -1.01
N ASP A 927 3.37 -21.44 -0.20
CA ASP A 927 4.30 -21.74 0.88
C ASP A 927 4.01 -20.83 2.08
N PHE A 928 2.76 -20.83 2.54
CA PHE A 928 2.33 -19.93 3.62
C PHE A 928 2.49 -20.55 5.01
N ASP A 929 2.83 -19.70 5.97
CA ASP A 929 2.73 -20.01 7.39
C ASP A 929 1.56 -19.19 7.98
N GLY A 930 0.44 -19.89 8.20
CA GLY A 930 -0.85 -19.28 8.52
C GLY A 930 -1.18 -19.34 10.01
N VAL A 931 -1.74 -18.25 10.55
CA VAL A 931 -2.24 -18.17 11.93
C VAL A 931 -3.64 -17.57 11.93
N MET A 932 -4.56 -18.19 12.64
CA MET A 932 -5.90 -17.65 12.91
C MET A 932 -6.03 -17.36 14.40
N THR A 933 -6.17 -16.09 14.78
CA THR A 933 -6.43 -15.65 16.15
C THR A 933 -7.89 -15.26 16.32
N CYS A 934 -8.60 -15.80 17.30
CA CYS A 934 -9.98 -15.40 17.60
C CYS A 934 -10.08 -14.76 18.98
N PHE A 935 -10.97 -13.78 19.12
CA PHE A 935 -11.40 -13.27 20.43
C PHE A 935 -12.86 -13.62 20.65
N ILE A 936 -13.11 -14.35 21.74
CA ILE A 936 -14.42 -14.86 22.11
C ILE A 936 -14.80 -14.28 23.48
N GLY A 937 -16.01 -13.71 23.55
CA GLY A 937 -16.53 -12.92 24.65
C GLY A 937 -17.42 -13.67 25.64
N GLU A 938 -17.21 -14.97 25.82
CA GLU A 938 -17.71 -15.76 26.96
C GLU A 938 -16.62 -16.81 27.32
N GLY A 939 -16.70 -17.54 28.43
CA GLY A 939 -15.55 -18.31 28.93
C GLY A 939 -15.77 -19.01 30.25
N ASP A 940 -16.59 -20.06 30.28
CA ASP A 940 -16.52 -21.08 31.32
C ASP A 940 -15.59 -22.23 30.86
N PRO A 941 -15.33 -23.26 31.69
CA PRO A 941 -14.43 -24.35 31.30
C PRO A 941 -15.02 -25.20 30.16
N HIS A 942 -14.18 -25.52 29.16
CA HIS A 942 -14.54 -26.36 28.01
C HIS A 942 -15.46 -27.54 28.37
N TYR A 943 -16.58 -27.62 27.65
CA TYR A 943 -17.61 -28.61 27.88
C TYR A 943 -17.35 -29.89 27.07
N ALA A 944 -16.84 -30.93 27.76
CA ALA A 944 -16.56 -32.21 27.12
C ALA A 944 -17.85 -32.94 26.66
N ALA A 945 -17.70 -33.68 25.56
CA ALA A 945 -18.76 -34.48 24.93
C ALA A 945 -19.59 -35.29 25.94
N ASN A 946 -20.92 -35.11 25.91
CA ASN A 946 -21.87 -35.83 26.77
C ASN A 946 -23.23 -36.06 26.10
N SER A 947 -24.22 -36.52 26.87
CA SER A 947 -25.54 -36.88 26.32
C SER A 947 -26.36 -35.71 25.76
N HIS A 948 -26.00 -34.46 26.08
CA HIS A 948 -26.66 -33.22 25.63
C HIS A 948 -25.85 -32.50 24.55
N ALA A 949 -24.51 -32.59 24.59
CA ALA A 949 -23.59 -32.09 23.56
C ALA A 949 -22.69 -33.26 23.09
N PRO A 950 -23.07 -34.04 22.07
CA PRO A 950 -22.40 -35.28 21.71
C PRO A 950 -20.94 -35.13 21.24
N GLU A 951 -20.57 -33.92 20.80
CA GLU A 951 -19.24 -33.60 20.27
C GLU A 951 -18.41 -32.68 21.17
N GLY A 952 -19.01 -32.10 22.22
CA GLY A 952 -18.37 -31.07 23.07
C GLY A 952 -18.23 -29.72 22.35
N ASP A 953 -17.50 -28.79 22.96
CA ASP A 953 -17.20 -27.48 22.36
C ASP A 953 -16.08 -27.61 21.32
N TYR A 954 -16.24 -26.99 20.16
CA TYR A 954 -15.20 -26.98 19.13
C TYR A 954 -15.30 -25.81 18.17
N ILE A 955 -14.16 -25.49 17.57
CA ILE A 955 -14.04 -24.69 16.36
C ILE A 955 -13.52 -25.59 15.23
N GLU A 956 -14.07 -25.45 14.04
CA GLU A 956 -13.76 -26.24 12.86
C GLU A 956 -13.57 -25.32 11.66
N LEU A 957 -12.47 -25.50 10.94
CA LEU A 957 -12.17 -24.76 9.71
C LEU A 957 -12.02 -25.74 8.55
N ASN A 958 -12.82 -25.56 7.48
CA ASN A 958 -12.86 -26.43 6.31
C ASN A 958 -13.02 -27.94 6.65
N GLY A 959 -13.78 -28.26 7.69
CA GLY A 959 -13.97 -29.65 8.12
C GLY A 959 -12.93 -30.17 9.11
N TYR A 960 -11.95 -29.35 9.52
CA TYR A 960 -10.90 -29.71 10.47
C TYR A 960 -11.10 -29.01 11.82
N LYS A 961 -11.31 -29.77 12.90
CA LYS A 961 -11.36 -29.24 14.27
C LYS A 961 -9.99 -28.69 14.69
N LEU A 962 -9.98 -27.53 15.33
CA LEU A 962 -8.76 -26.90 15.86
C LEU A 962 -8.76 -26.97 17.40
N PRO A 963 -7.62 -27.30 18.05
CA PRO A 963 -6.38 -27.80 17.43
C PRO A 963 -6.56 -29.20 16.82
N ARG A 964 -5.86 -29.46 15.70
CA ARG A 964 -6.00 -30.70 14.91
C ARG A 964 -5.46 -31.93 15.65
N THR A 965 -6.23 -33.02 15.68
CA THR A 965 -5.77 -34.34 16.17
C THR A 965 -4.74 -34.99 15.22
N GLY A 966 -3.58 -35.41 15.73
CA GLY A 966 -2.42 -35.92 15.00
C GLY A 966 -1.39 -34.88 14.51
N SER A 967 -1.48 -33.63 14.97
CA SER A 967 -0.46 -32.58 14.79
C SER A 967 0.90 -33.04 15.38
N PRO A 968 2.07 -32.57 14.89
CA PRO A 968 3.37 -32.87 15.50
C PRO A 968 3.47 -32.48 17.00
N TYR A 969 2.47 -31.81 17.54
CA TYR A 969 2.32 -31.36 18.93
C TYR A 969 1.34 -32.23 19.77
N ASP A 970 0.87 -33.38 19.29
CA ASP A 970 -0.18 -34.21 19.93
C ASP A 970 0.29 -35.24 20.99
N ASP A 971 1.43 -35.03 21.63
CA ASP A 971 1.68 -35.70 22.90
C ASP A 971 1.31 -34.73 24.04
N PRO A 972 0.34 -35.04 24.92
CA PRO A 972 0.07 -34.24 26.12
C PRO A 972 1.29 -34.12 27.07
N TYR A 973 2.42 -34.77 26.75
CA TYR A 973 3.71 -34.68 27.43
C TYR A 973 4.90 -34.27 26.53
N ASP A 974 4.70 -33.99 25.23
CA ASP A 974 5.77 -33.63 24.26
C ASP A 974 5.29 -32.54 23.26
N ASP A 975 4.43 -31.62 23.70
CA ASP A 975 4.29 -30.28 23.11
C ASP A 975 5.47 -29.43 23.64
N PRO A 976 6.45 -29.02 22.80
CA PRO A 976 7.60 -28.25 23.25
C PRO A 976 7.25 -26.88 23.84
N ASP A 977 6.05 -26.33 23.59
CA ASP A 977 5.62 -25.01 24.07
C ASP A 977 4.41 -25.07 25.03
N GLY A 978 3.55 -26.08 24.96
CA GLY A 978 2.46 -26.35 25.92
C GLY A 978 1.25 -25.40 25.84
N LEU A 979 1.08 -24.71 24.71
CA LEU A 979 0.21 -23.53 24.59
C LEU A 979 -1.24 -23.82 24.12
N ASN A 980 -1.51 -24.93 23.42
CA ASN A 980 -2.84 -25.21 22.82
C ASN A 980 -3.26 -26.70 22.92
N PRO A 981 -3.53 -27.23 24.13
CA PRO A 981 -4.08 -28.59 24.28
C PRO A 981 -5.53 -28.71 23.74
N GLN A 982 -6.03 -29.93 23.54
CA GLN A 982 -7.39 -30.19 23.01
C GLN A 982 -8.53 -29.63 23.87
N ASP A 983 -8.27 -29.30 25.13
CA ASP A 983 -9.17 -28.62 26.06
C ASP A 983 -8.88 -27.10 26.16
N ASN A 984 -8.03 -26.57 25.28
CA ASN A 984 -7.79 -25.14 25.04
C ASN A 984 -8.49 -24.67 23.77
N VAL A 985 -9.81 -24.83 23.80
CA VAL A 985 -10.77 -24.20 22.90
C VAL A 985 -11.99 -23.92 23.76
N TRP A 986 -12.47 -22.68 23.84
CA TRP A 986 -13.67 -22.32 24.62
C TRP A 986 -13.54 -22.69 26.10
N ASN A 987 -12.37 -22.45 26.71
CA ASN A 987 -12.15 -22.76 28.13
C ASN A 987 -11.99 -21.53 29.01
N GLY A 988 -12.12 -20.33 28.42
CA GLY A 988 -11.92 -19.07 29.12
C GLY A 988 -10.48 -18.83 29.58
N ILE A 989 -9.50 -19.51 28.96
CA ILE A 989 -8.06 -19.35 29.12
C ILE A 989 -7.48 -19.05 27.74
N SER A 990 -6.74 -17.96 27.61
CA SER A 990 -6.14 -17.56 26.34
C SER A 990 -4.77 -18.22 26.11
N SER A 991 -4.50 -18.71 24.90
CA SER A 991 -3.19 -19.24 24.49
C SER A 991 -2.15 -18.18 24.09
N VAL A 992 -2.56 -16.91 23.97
CA VAL A 992 -1.63 -15.85 23.55
C VAL A 992 -0.69 -15.45 24.71
N PRO A 993 0.65 -15.46 24.49
CA PRO A 993 1.59 -15.07 25.53
C PRO A 993 1.41 -13.60 25.96
N GLY A 994 1.55 -13.29 27.26
CA GLY A 994 1.37 -11.92 27.80
C GLY A 994 0.14 -11.71 28.68
N ILE A 995 -0.66 -12.75 28.89
CA ILE A 995 -1.93 -12.72 29.64
C ILE A 995 -1.75 -13.27 31.09
N GLU A 996 -0.54 -13.71 31.46
CA GLU A 996 -0.25 -14.32 32.77
C GLU A 996 0.04 -13.30 33.89
N GLY A 997 -1.01 -12.82 34.56
CA GLY A 997 -0.89 -11.86 35.67
C GLY A 997 -1.73 -12.13 36.91
N SER A 998 -2.73 -13.01 36.87
CA SER A 998 -3.49 -13.42 38.06
C SER A 998 -3.74 -14.90 38.01
N GLY A 999 -3.14 -15.67 38.92
CA GLY A 999 -3.47 -17.09 39.06
C GLY A 999 -4.99 -17.30 39.01
N SER A 1000 -5.44 -18.15 38.07
CA SER A 1000 -6.84 -18.52 37.81
C SER A 1000 -7.82 -17.36 37.63
N GLY A 1001 -7.93 -16.80 36.42
CA GLY A 1001 -8.99 -15.87 36.05
C GLY A 1001 -9.73 -16.36 34.81
N GLU A 1002 -10.62 -17.33 34.97
CA GLU A 1002 -11.57 -17.77 33.95
C GLU A 1002 -12.31 -16.55 33.32
N GLY A 1003 -12.53 -16.54 32.00
CA GLY A 1003 -13.44 -15.57 31.33
C GLY A 1003 -12.85 -14.73 30.19
N ILE A 1004 -11.68 -15.09 29.65
CA ILE A 1004 -11.15 -14.54 28.40
C ILE A 1004 -10.57 -15.65 27.52
N ASP A 1005 -11.04 -15.73 26.28
CA ASP A 1005 -10.56 -16.69 25.29
C ASP A 1005 -10.07 -15.93 24.04
N ILE A 1006 -8.78 -15.59 24.06
CA ILE A 1006 -8.02 -15.15 22.88
C ILE A 1006 -7.10 -16.30 22.51
N ASP A 1007 -7.48 -17.04 21.47
CA ASP A 1007 -6.76 -18.22 21.03
C ASP A 1007 -6.19 -18.05 19.62
N ALA A 1008 -4.97 -18.55 19.42
CA ALA A 1008 -4.29 -18.53 18.13
C ALA A 1008 -4.02 -19.96 17.63
N PHE A 1009 -4.52 -20.29 16.44
CA PHE A 1009 -4.41 -21.59 15.80
C PHE A 1009 -3.52 -21.53 14.56
N TRP A 1010 -2.61 -22.48 14.43
CA TRP A 1010 -1.85 -22.67 13.19
C TRP A 1010 -2.77 -23.21 12.09
N ILE A 1011 -2.76 -22.55 10.94
CA ILE A 1011 -3.53 -22.91 9.76
C ILE A 1011 -2.55 -23.22 8.64
N GLU A 1012 -2.44 -24.49 8.30
CA GLU A 1012 -1.59 -25.01 7.21
C GLU A 1012 -2.36 -26.08 6.42
N GLU A 1013 -1.79 -26.57 5.32
CA GLU A 1013 -2.39 -27.66 4.57
C GLU A 1013 -2.61 -28.90 5.46
N PRO A 1014 -3.78 -29.57 5.40
CA PRO A 1014 -4.87 -29.40 4.44
C PRO A 1014 -6.06 -28.54 4.93
N VAL A 1015 -5.89 -27.76 6.00
CA VAL A 1015 -6.98 -26.93 6.57
C VAL A 1015 -7.34 -25.80 5.62
N ILE A 1016 -6.33 -25.08 5.13
CA ILE A 1016 -6.43 -24.19 3.98
C ILE A 1016 -5.37 -24.67 3.00
N ASN A 1017 -5.75 -24.84 1.73
CA ASN A 1017 -4.86 -25.29 0.66
C ASN A 1017 -4.35 -24.09 -0.14
N GLN A 1018 -3.21 -24.25 -0.80
CA GLN A 1018 -2.74 -23.28 -1.77
C GLN A 1018 -3.86 -22.89 -2.76
N GLY A 1019 -4.06 -21.58 -2.93
CA GLY A 1019 -5.03 -21.01 -3.86
C GLY A 1019 -6.46 -20.95 -3.32
N ASP A 1020 -6.72 -21.40 -2.09
CA ASP A 1020 -8.02 -21.22 -1.45
C ASP A 1020 -8.29 -19.72 -1.25
N THR A 1021 -9.51 -19.29 -1.61
CA THR A 1021 -9.96 -17.89 -1.55
C THR A 1021 -10.93 -17.61 -0.39
N SER A 1022 -11.31 -18.68 0.29
CA SER A 1022 -12.27 -18.71 1.39
C SER A 1022 -12.10 -20.00 2.20
N ALA A 1023 -12.55 -19.97 3.45
CA ALA A 1023 -12.65 -21.14 4.30
C ALA A 1023 -13.97 -21.12 5.07
N THR A 1024 -14.59 -22.29 5.22
CA THR A 1024 -15.81 -22.45 6.01
C THR A 1024 -15.45 -22.63 7.48
N LEU A 1025 -15.90 -21.70 8.31
CA LEU A 1025 -15.78 -21.79 9.76
C LEU A 1025 -17.07 -22.34 10.36
N LYS A 1026 -16.93 -23.29 11.26
CA LYS A 1026 -18.03 -23.91 12.01
C LYS A 1026 -17.68 -23.98 13.49
N LEU A 1027 -18.63 -23.58 14.33
CA LEU A 1027 -18.45 -23.42 15.77
C LEU A 1027 -19.67 -24.01 16.50
N ASP A 1028 -19.43 -24.77 17.56
CA ASP A 1028 -20.47 -25.37 18.41
C ASP A 1028 -20.08 -25.19 19.88
N SER A 1029 -21.03 -24.71 20.68
CA SER A 1029 -20.91 -24.51 22.13
C SER A 1029 -21.84 -25.41 22.93
N GLY A 1030 -22.55 -26.33 22.28
CA GLY A 1030 -23.53 -27.20 22.91
C GLY A 1030 -24.70 -26.43 23.55
N ILE A 1031 -24.61 -26.14 24.84
CA ILE A 1031 -25.70 -25.57 25.66
C ILE A 1031 -25.52 -24.08 25.99
N ASP A 1032 -24.36 -23.47 25.76
CA ASP A 1032 -24.03 -22.12 26.22
C ASP A 1032 -24.07 -21.07 25.10
N ILE A 1033 -24.08 -19.78 25.44
CA ILE A 1033 -24.18 -18.67 24.46
C ILE A 1033 -22.85 -17.90 24.39
N TRP A 1034 -22.02 -18.27 23.43
CA TRP A 1034 -20.73 -17.62 23.26
C TRP A 1034 -20.79 -16.50 22.24
N ASN A 1035 -19.97 -15.47 22.45
CA ASN A 1035 -19.93 -14.30 21.58
C ASN A 1035 -18.63 -14.29 20.77
N ILE A 1036 -18.70 -14.23 19.44
CA ILE A 1036 -17.52 -14.06 18.61
C ILE A 1036 -17.33 -12.56 18.38
N VAL A 1037 -16.19 -12.05 18.82
CA VAL A 1037 -15.86 -10.62 18.75
C VAL A 1037 -15.05 -10.32 17.50
N TYR A 1038 -14.00 -11.10 17.23
CA TYR A 1038 -13.27 -11.06 15.97
C TYR A 1038 -12.56 -12.39 15.67
N ILE A 1039 -12.19 -12.55 14.40
CA ILE A 1039 -11.27 -13.56 13.87
C ILE A 1039 -10.22 -12.81 13.05
N PHE A 1040 -8.94 -13.02 13.34
CA PHE A 1040 -7.81 -12.41 12.68
C PHE A 1040 -6.98 -13.50 11.99
N LEU A 1041 -6.97 -13.52 10.66
CA LEU A 1041 -6.24 -14.49 9.85
C LEU A 1041 -4.99 -13.82 9.27
N ALA A 1042 -3.83 -14.45 9.43
CA ALA A 1042 -2.55 -13.96 8.95
C ALA A 1042 -1.80 -15.04 8.17
N PHE A 1043 -1.27 -14.72 6.99
CA PHE A 1043 -0.39 -15.59 6.20
C PHE A 1043 0.98 -14.95 6.04
N ARG A 1044 2.04 -15.61 6.53
CA ARG A 1044 3.42 -15.22 6.23
C ARG A 1044 3.81 -15.74 4.86
N THR A 1045 4.50 -14.90 4.10
CA THR A 1045 5.01 -15.21 2.75
C THR A 1045 6.45 -14.75 2.62
N ASP A 1046 7.29 -15.51 1.92
CA ASP A 1046 8.55 -14.97 1.38
C ASP A 1046 8.23 -13.69 0.59
N PRO A 1047 9.12 -12.67 0.59
CA PRO A 1047 9.00 -11.54 -0.33
C PRO A 1047 9.17 -12.06 -1.74
N VAL A 1048 8.06 -12.50 -2.34
CA VAL A 1048 8.04 -12.97 -3.71
C VAL A 1048 8.46 -11.77 -4.55
N THR A 1049 9.54 -11.92 -5.31
CA THR A 1049 9.68 -11.18 -6.55
C THR A 1049 8.47 -11.61 -7.37
N LEU A 1050 7.38 -10.86 -7.28
CA LEU A 1050 6.11 -11.14 -7.95
C LEU A 1050 6.35 -11.14 -9.46
N ASN A 1051 6.78 -12.28 -9.98
CA ASN A 1051 6.66 -12.61 -11.38
C ASN A 1051 5.17 -12.72 -11.65
N THR A 1052 4.61 -11.64 -12.20
CA THR A 1052 3.45 -11.63 -13.10
C THR A 1052 2.33 -12.61 -12.73
N GLY A 1053 1.36 -12.13 -11.95
CA GLY A 1053 0.04 -12.75 -11.84
C GLY A 1053 -0.27 -13.40 -10.49
N SER A 1054 -0.55 -12.57 -9.49
CA SER A 1054 -1.47 -12.85 -8.36
C SER A 1054 -1.29 -11.74 -7.32
N ASP A 1055 -2.09 -10.68 -7.43
CA ASP A 1055 -2.11 -9.53 -6.53
C ASP A 1055 -3.08 -9.77 -5.36
N VAL A 1056 -2.65 -9.51 -4.13
CA VAL A 1056 -3.52 -9.48 -2.94
C VAL A 1056 -3.17 -8.27 -2.07
N ALA A 1057 -4.12 -7.31 -2.00
CA ALA A 1057 -4.37 -6.07 -1.20
C ALA A 1057 -5.89 -6.04 -0.94
N ILE A 1058 -6.54 -6.03 0.26
CA ILE A 1058 -6.39 -5.34 1.57
C ILE A 1058 -6.84 -6.24 2.77
N ILE A 1059 -6.53 -5.83 4.01
CA ILE A 1059 -7.07 -6.37 5.27
C ILE A 1059 -8.57 -6.38 5.11
N ASN A 1060 -9.14 -7.55 4.81
CA ASN A 1060 -10.58 -7.69 4.82
C ASN A 1060 -11.04 -7.48 6.25
N PHE A 1061 -11.51 -6.28 6.56
CA PHE A 1061 -12.54 -6.09 7.56
C PHE A 1061 -13.81 -6.69 6.97
N SER A 1062 -14.11 -7.98 7.17
CA SER A 1062 -15.49 -8.42 6.92
C SER A 1062 -16.32 -7.93 8.07
N SER A 1063 -17.24 -7.03 7.71
CA SER A 1063 -18.42 -6.55 8.43
C SER A 1063 -18.33 -6.27 9.93
#